data_AF-A0A9D2F900-F1
#
_entry.id   AF-A0A9D2F900-F1
#
_cell.length_a   1.000
_cell.length_b   1.000
_cell.length_c   1.000
_cell.angle_alpha   90.00
_cell.angle_beta   90.00
_cell.angle_gamma   90.00
#
_symmetry.space_group_name_H-M   'P 1'
#
loop_
_entity.id
_entity.type
_entity.pdbx_description
1 polymer ?
#
loop_
_entity_poly.entity_id
_entity_poly.type
_entity_poly.pdbx_seq_one_letter_code
_entity_poly.pdbx_strand_id
1 'polypeptide(L)'
;MAAITIELAIKIILCIACVCKIARKKEKARHVFTAIGICIGVFYFSNILASLTEITDVIKIEALSQRNESAGNDEILVAGVTIDQEFQTLPKPVNGKWFLVGNDYYMWRSEQDGRRPDGVTDEVEFPIPVGYDRKITFITDEWKGKVRIECLGKSQIVDTYSATSSSVDVFLPSSSMYVLMFRMVLHIILFAAVMIVAFKMISSSRLTKRIKDWLDGRYYLIINAAILMMTLFVMITFSNRDSLWNDEIYQIGYSLTTYRNPLYQLFVEHKLYYPSLGDGILSFWYSIIPFGEKWVLLPLEIATVTGIYVLSLTVKKLYGIRASILATVLGATNTNLLFQGGYEFRSYGFLFLFCSIALYVYTSLRANNNINWNKIIILAIVLWLPASLHIYGVFFSTGLVLTDFALMVMKQLSVKWFASYIITGILYLPWIYNMICFGATSVVATWQVTPSLNALNSLINYLAGWNTLFFFLMILGAILTIIRLYSKKEFIPSEIAPLVSWGFTIAFIYLYGTFINPEATMWMERYFVGIFACTTLYAAFAADELCKVFKKKELILAVCVTLSCTNGVRMAQTLSQQSPTGYQHFREAADWLYSQVNTIYNETTLTLYTPDALLCGWEDFYLTRKGLRDKIDIISAYEREVRSEDLAGKELVYVYYEHMGLSEALNLKLVENGFVKTADDGYLKICTYEKQG
;
A
#
# COMPACT_ATOMS: atom_id res chain seq x y z
N MET A 1 29.04 -11.52 21.20
CA MET A 1 29.40 -10.15 21.65
C MET A 1 30.70 -9.61 21.00
N ALA A 2 31.86 -10.26 21.16
CA ALA A 2 33.14 -9.74 20.62
C ALA A 2 33.14 -9.47 19.09
N ALA A 3 32.53 -10.34 18.28
CA ALA A 3 32.47 -10.17 16.82
C ALA A 3 31.65 -8.94 16.38
N ILE A 4 30.50 -8.67 17.02
CA ILE A 4 29.65 -7.50 16.73
C ILE A 4 30.40 -6.21 17.09
N THR A 5 31.09 -6.20 18.23
CA THR A 5 31.92 -5.06 18.66
C THR A 5 33.08 -4.80 17.70
N ILE A 6 33.72 -5.86 17.18
CA ILE A 6 34.81 -5.77 16.19
C ILE A 6 34.27 -5.26 14.84
N GLU A 7 33.14 -5.79 14.36
CA GLU A 7 32.50 -5.34 13.12
C GLU A 7 32.18 -3.84 13.17
N LEU A 8 31.54 -3.40 14.25
CA LEU A 8 31.19 -2.00 14.48
C LEU A 8 32.45 -1.11 14.54
N ALA A 9 33.47 -1.55 15.28
CA ALA A 9 34.75 -0.82 15.37
C ALA A 9 35.40 -0.65 13.99
N ILE A 10 35.42 -1.70 13.16
CA ILE A 10 35.98 -1.65 11.80
C ILE A 10 35.18 -0.68 10.92
N LYS A 11 33.83 -0.74 10.95
CA LYS A 11 32.98 0.21 10.21
C LYS A 11 33.25 1.66 10.62
N ILE A 12 33.37 1.93 11.92
CA ILE A 12 33.70 3.26 12.46
C ILE A 12 35.08 3.72 11.98
N ILE A 13 36.10 2.85 12.07
CA ILE A 13 37.46 3.16 11.61
C ILE A 13 37.46 3.49 10.11
N LEU A 14 36.73 2.75 9.29
CA LEU A 14 36.60 3.02 7.85
C LEU A 14 35.92 4.37 7.57
N CYS A 15 34.87 4.72 8.32
CA CYS A 15 34.24 6.04 8.24
C CYS A 15 35.21 7.16 8.63
N ILE A 16 35.90 7.03 9.76
CA ILE A 16 36.88 8.01 10.23
C ILE A 16 38.01 8.17 9.20
N ALA A 17 38.56 7.07 8.68
CA ALA A 17 39.61 7.08 7.68
C ALA A 17 39.16 7.81 6.40
N CYS A 18 37.93 7.57 5.94
CA CYS A 18 37.33 8.28 4.79
C CYS A 18 37.19 9.78 5.05
N VAL A 19 36.63 10.17 6.21
CA VAL A 19 36.45 11.57 6.60
C VAL A 19 37.80 12.27 6.74
N CYS A 20 38.78 11.67 7.43
CA CYS A 20 40.14 12.21 7.57
C CYS A 20 40.84 12.38 6.21
N LYS A 21 40.68 11.43 5.29
CA LYS A 21 41.27 11.52 3.94
C LYS A 21 40.67 12.66 3.11
N ILE A 22 39.39 12.96 3.29
CA ILE A 22 38.72 14.12 2.66
C ILE A 22 39.12 15.42 3.36
N ALA A 23 39.19 15.44 4.70
CA ALA A 23 39.61 16.60 5.48
C ALA A 23 41.07 17.03 5.19
N ARG A 24 41.95 16.10 4.80
CA ARG A 24 43.32 16.39 4.36
C ARG A 24 43.40 17.05 2.97
N LYS A 25 42.35 16.99 2.14
CA LYS A 25 42.29 17.79 0.91
C LYS A 25 41.91 19.22 1.31
N LYS A 26 42.68 20.22 0.87
CA LYS A 26 42.56 21.67 1.19
C LYS A 26 41.20 22.34 0.82
N GLU A 27 40.14 21.59 0.54
CA GLU A 27 38.82 22.14 0.20
C GLU A 27 37.84 22.17 1.39
N LYS A 28 37.33 23.38 1.63
CA LYS A 28 36.23 23.85 2.50
C LYS A 28 35.41 22.78 3.25
N ALA A 29 35.13 23.07 4.53
CA ALA A 29 34.28 22.34 5.49
C ALA A 29 33.03 21.63 4.93
N ARG A 30 32.46 22.13 3.82
CA ARG A 30 31.36 21.49 3.08
C ARG A 30 31.64 20.03 2.67
N HIS A 31 32.86 19.69 2.23
CA HIS A 31 33.18 18.31 1.83
C HIS A 31 33.24 17.34 3.02
N VAL A 32 33.61 17.84 4.21
CA VAL A 32 33.60 17.07 5.45
C VAL A 32 32.16 16.76 5.86
N PHE A 33 31.26 17.75 5.82
CA PHE A 33 29.83 17.52 6.11
C PHE A 33 29.17 16.55 5.12
N THR A 34 29.48 16.66 3.81
CA THR A 34 29.00 15.69 2.80
C THR A 34 29.55 14.28 3.05
N ALA A 35 30.82 14.16 3.44
CA ALA A 35 31.42 12.87 3.78
C ALA A 35 30.75 12.24 5.01
N ILE A 36 30.46 13.04 6.05
CA ILE A 36 29.75 12.58 7.25
C ILE A 36 28.34 12.12 6.90
N GLY A 37 27.57 12.91 6.14
CA GLY A 37 26.21 12.53 5.72
C GLY A 37 26.17 11.23 4.91
N ILE A 38 27.17 11.01 4.06
CA ILE A 38 27.30 9.77 3.30
C ILE A 38 27.74 8.61 4.18
N CYS A 39 28.65 8.80 5.14
CA CYS A 39 28.99 7.76 6.11
C CYS A 39 27.76 7.31 6.90
N ILE A 40 26.91 8.26 7.32
CA ILE A 40 25.63 7.97 7.98
C ILE A 40 24.72 7.17 7.03
N GLY A 41 24.52 7.66 5.79
CA GLY A 41 23.68 6.99 4.80
C GLY A 41 24.15 5.57 4.46
N VAL A 42 25.47 5.35 4.29
CA VAL A 42 26.05 4.03 4.03
C VAL A 42 25.94 3.12 5.26
N PHE A 43 26.05 3.66 6.47
CA PHE A 43 25.82 2.90 7.70
C PHE A 43 24.40 2.33 7.75
N TYR A 44 23.39 3.19 7.53
CA TYR A 44 21.99 2.75 7.45
C TYR A 44 21.75 1.74 6.32
N PHE A 45 22.25 2.03 5.10
CA PHE A 45 22.09 1.14 3.95
C PHE A 45 22.75 -0.22 4.16
N SER A 46 23.89 -0.27 4.85
CA SER A 46 24.60 -1.53 5.13
C SER A 46 23.83 -2.45 6.07
N ASN A 47 23.03 -1.90 6.99
CA ASN A 47 22.19 -2.71 7.87
C ASN A 47 21.03 -3.35 7.09
N ILE A 48 20.43 -2.62 6.15
CA ILE A 48 19.41 -3.16 5.24
C ILE A 48 20.00 -4.26 4.34
N LEU A 49 21.22 -4.04 3.84
CA LEU A 49 21.87 -5.04 2.98
C LEU A 49 22.26 -6.29 3.78
N ALA A 50 22.65 -6.13 5.05
CA ALA A 50 22.94 -7.24 5.95
C ALA A 50 21.72 -8.13 6.20
N SER A 51 20.53 -7.56 6.42
CA SER A 51 19.29 -8.34 6.58
C SER A 51 18.91 -9.11 5.30
N LEU A 52 19.28 -8.63 4.12
CA LEU A 52 19.04 -9.33 2.85
C LEU A 52 20.02 -10.47 2.58
N THR A 53 21.17 -10.49 3.27
CA THR A 53 22.22 -11.51 3.14
C THR A 53 22.34 -12.35 4.40
N GLU A 54 21.25 -12.48 5.16
CA GLU A 54 21.26 -13.21 6.42
C GLU A 54 21.54 -14.69 6.18
N ILE A 55 22.50 -15.22 6.92
CA ILE A 55 22.91 -16.63 6.86
C ILE A 55 22.18 -17.37 7.97
N THR A 56 21.54 -18.49 7.63
CA THR A 56 20.75 -19.30 8.55
C THR A 56 21.35 -20.68 8.77
N ASP A 57 21.18 -21.21 9.98
CA ASP A 57 21.28 -22.63 10.31
C ASP A 57 19.88 -23.24 10.32
N VAL A 58 19.76 -24.58 10.35
CA VAL A 58 18.48 -25.27 10.50
C VAL A 58 18.37 -25.84 11.92
N ILE A 59 17.22 -25.61 12.55
CA ILE A 59 16.79 -26.31 13.76
C ILE A 59 15.68 -27.28 13.39
N LYS A 60 15.82 -28.53 13.84
CA LYS A 60 14.82 -29.58 13.70
C LYS A 60 14.12 -29.78 15.04
N ILE A 61 12.79 -29.80 15.01
CA ILE A 61 11.93 -29.96 16.18
C ILE A 61 11.02 -31.16 15.90
N GLU A 62 11.05 -32.14 16.79
CA GLU A 62 10.26 -33.37 16.71
C GLU A 62 9.38 -33.48 17.96
N ALA A 63 8.08 -33.42 17.78
CA ALA A 63 7.11 -33.71 18.84
C ALA A 63 7.10 -35.21 19.12
N LEU A 64 7.28 -35.60 20.39
CA LEU A 64 7.46 -37.00 20.75
C LEU A 64 6.15 -37.74 21.06
N SER A 65 5.01 -37.05 20.99
CA SER A 65 3.69 -37.56 21.41
C SER A 65 3.72 -38.17 22.82
N GLN A 66 4.47 -37.55 23.73
CA GLN A 66 4.71 -38.02 25.09
C GLN A 66 4.33 -36.93 26.08
N ARG A 67 3.32 -37.19 26.92
CA ARG A 67 2.91 -36.31 28.01
C ARG A 67 3.74 -36.54 29.28
N ASN A 68 3.91 -35.49 30.07
CA ASN A 68 4.27 -35.64 31.49
C ASN A 68 3.12 -36.36 32.22
N GLU A 69 3.39 -37.11 33.28
CA GLU A 69 2.34 -37.80 34.06
C GLU A 69 1.28 -36.83 34.60
N SER A 70 1.68 -35.59 34.88
CA SER A 70 0.81 -34.53 35.38
C SER A 70 0.21 -33.64 34.27
N ALA A 71 0.52 -33.90 33.00
CA ALA A 71 0.01 -33.12 31.88
C ALA A 71 -1.34 -33.66 31.37
N GLY A 72 -2.23 -32.73 31.02
CA GLY A 72 -3.53 -33.03 30.43
C GLY A 72 -3.42 -33.57 28.99
N ASN A 73 -2.38 -33.16 28.24
CA ASN A 73 -2.16 -33.55 26.84
C ASN A 73 -0.65 -33.50 26.49
N ASP A 74 -0.30 -33.65 25.20
CA ASP A 74 1.07 -33.69 24.69
C ASP A 74 1.41 -32.56 23.70
N GLU A 75 0.65 -31.47 23.71
CA GLU A 75 0.79 -30.37 22.75
C GLU A 75 2.16 -29.70 22.84
N ILE A 76 2.67 -29.17 21.73
CA ILE A 76 3.88 -28.35 21.70
C ILE A 76 3.55 -26.98 21.14
N LEU A 77 4.06 -25.91 21.78
CA LEU A 77 3.88 -24.53 21.31
C LEU A 77 5.21 -23.78 21.34
N VAL A 78 5.65 -23.32 20.17
CA VAL A 78 6.93 -22.62 19.99
C VAL A 78 6.66 -21.13 19.83
N ALA A 79 7.27 -20.33 20.69
CA ALA A 79 7.14 -18.87 20.67
C ALA A 79 8.03 -18.22 19.61
N GLY A 80 9.27 -18.69 19.48
CA GLY A 80 10.28 -18.05 18.66
C GLY A 80 11.69 -18.45 19.06
N VAL A 81 12.67 -17.71 18.54
CA VAL A 81 14.08 -17.85 18.86
C VAL A 81 14.67 -16.53 19.33
N THR A 82 15.60 -16.59 20.28
CA THR A 82 16.43 -15.45 20.63
C THR A 82 17.85 -15.68 20.15
N ILE A 83 18.35 -14.77 19.32
CA ILE A 83 19.71 -14.81 18.78
C ILE A 83 20.44 -13.55 19.26
N ASP A 84 21.55 -13.72 19.98
CA ASP A 84 22.40 -12.64 20.47
C ASP A 84 21.61 -11.52 21.20
N GLN A 85 20.60 -11.90 22.01
CA GLN A 85 19.66 -11.05 22.78
C GLN A 85 18.48 -10.45 22.01
N GLU A 86 18.34 -10.71 20.72
CA GLU A 86 17.18 -10.27 19.93
C GLU A 86 16.20 -11.43 19.73
N PHE A 87 14.96 -11.25 20.21
CA PHE A 87 13.88 -12.21 20.00
C PHE A 87 13.27 -12.02 18.62
N GLN A 88 13.04 -13.13 17.92
CA GLN A 88 12.43 -13.18 16.59
C GLN A 88 11.42 -14.32 16.55
N THR A 89 10.29 -14.08 15.89
CA THR A 89 9.33 -15.13 15.59
C THR A 89 9.89 -16.07 14.52
N LEU A 90 9.41 -17.31 14.48
CA LEU A 90 9.92 -18.28 13.52
C LEU A 90 9.38 -17.99 12.11
N PRO A 91 10.23 -18.11 11.07
CA PRO A 91 9.77 -18.05 9.69
C PRO A 91 8.99 -19.32 9.32
N LYS A 92 8.44 -19.36 8.09
CA LYS A 92 7.80 -20.57 7.56
C LYS A 92 8.79 -21.76 7.59
N PRO A 93 8.37 -22.95 8.02
CA PRO A 93 9.19 -24.16 7.97
C PRO A 93 9.75 -24.42 6.57
N VAL A 94 10.99 -24.91 6.50
CA VAL A 94 11.61 -25.39 5.25
C VAL A 94 11.26 -26.86 4.97
N ASN A 95 10.97 -27.63 6.00
CA ASN A 95 10.54 -29.02 5.93
C ASN A 95 9.56 -29.33 7.08
N GLY A 96 8.64 -30.27 6.86
CA GLY A 96 7.54 -30.55 7.78
C GLY A 96 6.49 -29.43 7.84
N LYS A 97 5.46 -29.63 8.66
CA LYS A 97 4.33 -28.71 8.82
C LYS A 97 3.83 -28.73 10.25
N TRP A 98 3.98 -27.61 10.95
CA TRP A 98 3.25 -27.26 12.17
C TRP A 98 2.33 -26.08 11.87
N PHE A 99 1.21 -25.96 12.58
CA PHE A 99 0.20 -24.95 12.28
C PHE A 99 0.42 -23.68 13.10
N LEU A 100 0.14 -22.53 12.49
CA LEU A 100 0.33 -21.22 13.12
C LEU A 100 -0.88 -20.88 13.99
N VAL A 101 -0.61 -20.51 15.25
CA VAL A 101 -1.62 -20.08 16.23
C VAL A 101 -1.46 -18.59 16.52
N GLY A 102 -2.56 -17.86 16.39
CA GLY A 102 -2.52 -16.40 16.38
C GLY A 102 -1.63 -15.89 15.26
N ASN A 103 -0.66 -15.03 15.59
CA ASN A 103 0.21 -14.37 14.61
C ASN A 103 1.64 -14.89 14.58
N ASP A 104 2.10 -15.52 15.65
CA ASP A 104 3.54 -15.58 15.96
C ASP A 104 4.02 -16.96 16.42
N TYR A 105 3.11 -17.89 16.72
CA TYR A 105 3.45 -19.16 17.39
C TYR A 105 3.15 -20.37 16.53
N TYR A 106 4.06 -21.34 16.54
CA TYR A 106 3.84 -22.63 15.88
C TYR A 106 3.40 -23.68 16.89
N MET A 107 2.29 -24.35 16.60
CA MET A 107 1.70 -25.37 17.43
C MET A 107 1.74 -26.74 16.75
N TRP A 108 1.91 -27.76 17.57
CA TRP A 108 1.70 -29.15 17.21
C TRP A 108 0.75 -29.81 18.21
N ARG A 109 -0.09 -30.71 17.69
CA ARG A 109 -1.00 -31.58 18.44
C ARG A 109 -0.88 -32.99 17.90
N SER A 110 -1.12 -34.00 18.73
CA SER A 110 -1.09 -35.41 18.32
C SER A 110 -2.18 -35.75 17.30
N GLU A 111 -1.98 -36.81 16.52
CA GLU A 111 -2.94 -37.26 15.48
C GLU A 111 -4.31 -37.66 16.06
N GLN A 112 -4.36 -37.95 17.35
CA GLN A 112 -5.60 -38.33 18.06
C GLN A 112 -6.41 -37.10 18.48
N ASP A 113 -5.84 -35.90 18.39
CA ASP A 113 -6.50 -34.67 18.75
C ASP A 113 -7.33 -34.13 17.59
N GLY A 114 -8.66 -34.20 17.70
CA GLY A 114 -9.58 -33.73 16.67
C GLY A 114 -9.51 -32.22 16.36
N ARG A 115 -8.73 -31.46 17.15
CA ARG A 115 -8.46 -30.03 16.94
C ARG A 115 -7.19 -29.78 16.11
N ARG A 116 -6.54 -30.84 15.60
CA ARG A 116 -5.35 -30.79 14.74
C ARG A 116 -5.77 -30.56 13.29
N PRO A 117 -5.22 -29.55 12.57
CA PRO A 117 -5.46 -29.40 11.15
C PRO A 117 -4.73 -30.47 10.33
N ASP A 118 -5.24 -30.72 9.12
CA ASP A 118 -4.72 -31.75 8.22
C ASP A 118 -3.25 -31.57 7.85
N GLY A 119 -2.52 -32.67 7.72
CA GLY A 119 -1.16 -32.70 7.17
C GLY A 119 -0.07 -32.16 8.10
N VAL A 120 -0.39 -31.83 9.35
CA VAL A 120 0.63 -31.56 10.39
C VAL A 120 1.56 -32.77 10.50
N THR A 121 2.86 -32.55 10.70
CA THR A 121 3.88 -33.60 10.83
C THR A 121 4.50 -33.56 12.22
N ASP A 122 4.97 -34.72 12.71
CA ASP A 122 5.62 -34.79 14.02
C ASP A 122 6.97 -34.07 14.04
N GLU A 123 7.60 -33.95 12.89
CA GLU A 123 8.87 -33.26 12.69
C GLU A 123 8.70 -31.99 11.85
N VAL A 124 9.39 -30.92 12.23
CA VAL A 124 9.45 -29.66 11.50
C VAL A 124 10.86 -29.06 11.54
N GLU A 125 11.27 -28.42 10.45
CA GLU A 125 12.56 -27.76 10.33
C GLU A 125 12.39 -26.27 10.08
N PHE A 126 13.01 -25.45 10.93
CA PHE A 126 13.01 -24.00 10.80
C PHE A 126 14.40 -23.47 10.45
N PRO A 127 14.51 -22.53 9.50
CA PRO A 127 15.73 -21.75 9.33
C PRO A 127 15.81 -20.69 10.43
N ILE A 128 16.95 -20.63 11.13
CA ILE A 128 17.21 -19.66 12.19
C ILE A 128 18.51 -18.91 11.91
N PRO A 129 18.62 -17.61 12.22
CA PRO A 129 19.86 -16.88 12.01
C PRO A 129 21.05 -17.51 12.76
N VAL A 130 22.23 -17.46 12.14
CA VAL A 130 23.48 -17.88 12.80
C VAL A 130 23.78 -16.95 13.98
N GLY A 131 24.33 -17.47 15.07
CA GLY A 131 24.53 -16.68 16.28
C GLY A 131 25.43 -17.34 17.30
N TYR A 132 25.92 -16.55 18.25
CA TYR A 132 26.75 -17.09 19.33
C TYR A 132 25.90 -17.55 20.50
N ASP A 133 25.03 -16.68 21.00
CA ASP A 133 24.05 -16.99 22.04
C ASP A 133 22.70 -17.26 21.39
N ARG A 134 22.25 -18.50 21.45
CA ARG A 134 21.05 -18.95 20.74
C ARG A 134 20.17 -19.74 21.68
N LYS A 135 18.88 -19.43 21.67
CA LYS A 135 17.87 -20.21 22.39
C LYS A 135 16.57 -20.22 21.61
N ILE A 136 15.85 -21.32 21.75
CA ILE A 136 14.45 -21.45 21.30
C ILE A 136 13.55 -21.37 22.53
N THR A 137 12.46 -20.63 22.41
CA THR A 137 11.51 -20.42 23.50
C THR A 137 10.22 -21.19 23.22
N PHE A 138 9.83 -22.04 24.16
CA PHE A 138 8.54 -22.75 24.14
C PHE A 138 7.60 -22.12 25.16
N ILE A 139 6.31 -22.07 24.83
CA ILE A 139 5.26 -21.75 25.79
C ILE A 139 4.90 -23.03 26.55
N THR A 140 4.89 -22.95 27.87
CA THR A 140 4.64 -24.08 28.77
C THR A 140 3.30 -23.90 29.47
N ASP A 141 2.50 -24.95 29.59
CA ASP A 141 1.30 -25.01 30.41
C ASP A 141 0.95 -26.46 30.75
N GLU A 142 -0.22 -26.67 31.37
CA GLU A 142 -0.66 -27.98 31.85
C GLU A 142 -0.99 -28.98 30.73
N TRP A 143 -1.08 -28.51 29.47
CA TRP A 143 -1.42 -29.31 28.29
C TRP A 143 -0.19 -29.70 27.46
N LYS A 144 1.01 -29.25 27.84
CA LYS A 144 2.22 -29.42 27.03
C LYS A 144 2.98 -30.71 27.31
N GLY A 145 3.59 -31.25 26.24
CA GLY A 145 4.32 -32.51 26.24
C GLY A 145 5.84 -32.38 26.10
N LYS A 146 6.47 -33.48 25.69
CA LYS A 146 7.91 -33.56 25.43
C LYS A 146 8.24 -33.38 23.96
N VAL A 147 9.31 -32.63 23.71
CA VAL A 147 9.83 -32.32 22.37
C VAL A 147 11.31 -32.67 22.28
N ARG A 148 11.74 -33.22 21.14
CA ARG A 148 13.15 -33.37 20.79
C ARG A 148 13.58 -32.22 19.89
N ILE A 149 14.69 -31.60 20.22
CA ILE A 149 15.27 -30.49 19.48
C ILE A 149 16.65 -30.92 19.00
N GLU A 150 16.89 -30.83 17.70
CA GLU A 150 18.17 -31.11 17.08
C GLU A 150 18.69 -29.87 16.33
N CYS A 151 19.92 -29.46 16.64
CA CYS A 151 20.58 -28.36 15.94
C CYS A 151 22.08 -28.62 15.89
N LEU A 152 22.70 -28.47 14.72
CA LEU A 152 24.14 -28.70 14.48
C LEU A 152 24.65 -30.04 15.04
N GLY A 153 23.86 -31.12 14.88
CA GLY A 153 24.21 -32.47 15.31
C GLY A 153 24.13 -32.73 16.82
N LYS A 154 23.66 -31.76 17.62
CA LYS A 154 23.33 -31.96 19.03
C LYS A 154 21.81 -32.10 19.19
N SER A 155 21.39 -33.14 19.89
CA SER A 155 19.98 -33.41 20.19
C SER A 155 19.74 -33.34 21.70
N GLN A 156 18.60 -32.79 22.09
CA GLN A 156 18.13 -32.76 23.48
C GLN A 156 16.62 -32.97 23.52
N ILE A 157 16.13 -33.66 24.56
CA ILE A 157 14.71 -33.81 24.84
C ILE A 157 14.35 -32.85 25.96
N VAL A 158 13.29 -32.07 25.75
CA VAL A 158 12.81 -31.06 26.69
C VAL A 158 11.36 -31.37 27.04
N ASP A 159 11.06 -31.36 28.33
CA ASP A 159 9.69 -31.37 28.82
C ASP A 159 9.17 -29.93 28.88
N THR A 160 8.11 -29.65 28.13
CA THR A 160 7.52 -28.31 28.04
C THR A 160 6.29 -28.15 28.95
N TYR A 161 6.01 -29.13 29.80
CA TYR A 161 4.96 -29.05 30.83
C TYR A 161 5.28 -28.02 31.92
N SER A 162 4.25 -27.30 32.36
CA SER A 162 4.27 -26.49 33.58
C SER A 162 2.88 -26.39 34.19
N ALA A 163 2.75 -26.46 35.52
CA ALA A 163 1.46 -26.32 36.20
C ALA A 163 0.81 -24.94 35.99
N THR A 164 1.58 -23.93 35.59
CA THR A 164 1.10 -22.58 35.25
C THR A 164 1.63 -22.16 33.89
N SER A 165 0.86 -21.35 33.17
CA SER A 165 1.30 -20.78 31.89
C SER A 165 2.58 -19.95 32.06
N SER A 166 3.62 -20.31 31.32
CA SER A 166 4.95 -19.68 31.37
C SER A 166 5.70 -19.94 30.06
N SER A 167 7.02 -19.72 30.06
CA SER A 167 7.89 -20.04 28.94
C SER A 167 9.16 -20.74 29.39
N VAL A 168 9.65 -21.70 28.61
CA VAL A 168 10.95 -22.35 28.83
C VAL A 168 11.89 -22.03 27.67
N ASP A 169 13.08 -21.56 28.03
CA ASP A 169 14.16 -21.29 27.10
C ASP A 169 15.10 -22.50 27.01
N VAL A 170 15.31 -22.97 25.78
CA VAL A 170 16.21 -24.09 25.51
C VAL A 170 17.41 -23.56 24.75
N PHE A 171 18.59 -23.66 25.35
CA PHE A 171 19.83 -23.24 24.72
C PHE A 171 20.18 -24.14 23.53
N LEU A 172 20.46 -23.48 22.42
CA LEU A 172 20.95 -24.11 21.20
C LEU A 172 22.48 -23.99 21.15
N PRO A 173 23.17 -24.90 20.44
CA PRO A 173 24.62 -24.80 20.28
C PRO A 173 24.98 -23.47 19.60
N SER A 174 26.13 -22.87 19.88
CA SER A 174 26.61 -21.72 19.11
C SER A 174 26.89 -22.13 17.65
N SER A 175 26.62 -21.26 16.69
CA SER A 175 27.08 -21.48 15.31
C SER A 175 28.60 -21.59 15.26
N SER A 176 29.13 -22.28 14.26
CA SER A 176 30.57 -22.44 14.13
C SER A 176 31.27 -21.09 13.99
N MET A 177 32.45 -20.94 14.62
CA MET A 177 33.23 -19.71 14.57
C MET A 177 33.56 -19.30 13.12
N TYR A 178 33.77 -20.27 12.22
CA TYR A 178 33.98 -20.03 10.79
C TYR A 178 32.78 -19.31 10.15
N VAL A 179 31.55 -19.76 10.40
CA VAL A 179 30.34 -19.15 9.82
C VAL A 179 30.11 -17.75 10.39
N LEU A 180 30.32 -17.57 11.70
CA LEU A 180 30.20 -16.25 12.34
C LEU A 180 31.23 -15.24 11.79
N MET A 181 32.47 -15.69 11.59
CA MET A 181 33.53 -14.89 10.97
C MET A 181 33.24 -14.59 9.50
N PHE A 182 32.72 -15.56 8.75
CA PHE A 182 32.32 -15.38 7.36
C PHE A 182 31.20 -14.32 7.23
N ARG A 183 30.16 -14.39 8.07
CA ARG A 183 29.09 -13.36 8.14
C ARG A 183 29.67 -11.97 8.39
N MET A 184 30.54 -11.84 9.39
CA MET A 184 31.19 -10.57 9.72
C MET A 184 32.02 -10.03 8.55
N VAL A 185 32.83 -10.89 7.92
CA VAL A 185 33.66 -10.50 6.77
C VAL A 185 32.79 -10.09 5.58
N LEU A 186 31.71 -10.81 5.30
CA LEU A 186 30.75 -10.47 4.25
C LEU A 186 30.14 -9.08 4.49
N HIS A 187 29.65 -8.81 5.70
CA HIS A 187 29.10 -7.49 6.05
C HIS A 187 30.13 -6.36 5.92
N ILE A 188 31.38 -6.60 6.34
CA ILE A 188 32.47 -5.63 6.19
C ILE A 188 32.79 -5.39 4.71
N ILE A 189 32.83 -6.43 3.88
CA ILE A 189 33.09 -6.32 2.44
C ILE A 189 31.96 -5.54 1.75
N LEU A 190 30.71 -5.85 2.05
CA LEU A 190 29.55 -5.14 1.52
C LEU A 190 29.56 -3.66 1.93
N PHE A 191 29.81 -3.38 3.21
CA PHE A 191 29.97 -2.02 3.71
C PHE A 191 31.14 -1.29 3.01
N ALA A 192 32.30 -1.92 2.89
CA ALA A 192 33.47 -1.35 2.24
C ALA A 192 33.23 -1.11 0.74
N ALA A 193 32.54 -2.00 0.04
CA ALA A 193 32.19 -1.85 -1.37
C ALA A 193 31.30 -0.62 -1.58
N VAL A 194 30.24 -0.48 -0.78
CA VAL A 194 29.34 0.70 -0.83
C VAL A 194 30.11 1.98 -0.48
N MET A 195 30.95 1.94 0.57
CA MET A 195 31.80 3.07 0.96
C MET A 195 32.80 3.46 -0.14
N ILE A 196 33.44 2.50 -0.81
CA ILE A 196 34.39 2.76 -1.90
C ILE A 196 33.67 3.40 -3.09
N VAL A 197 32.49 2.90 -3.46
CA VAL A 197 31.67 3.49 -4.53
C VAL A 197 31.30 4.93 -4.17
N ALA A 198 30.76 5.15 -2.98
CA ALA A 198 30.37 6.46 -2.51
C ALA A 198 31.58 7.43 -2.43
N PHE A 199 32.71 6.96 -1.90
CA PHE A 199 33.95 7.74 -1.81
C PHE A 199 34.53 8.09 -3.19
N LYS A 200 34.54 7.13 -4.12
CA LYS A 200 35.01 7.34 -5.50
C LYS A 200 34.11 8.33 -6.25
N MET A 201 32.81 8.31 -5.97
CA MET A 201 31.88 9.32 -6.48
C MET A 201 32.21 10.73 -5.96
N ILE A 202 32.40 10.91 -4.66
CA ILE A 202 32.67 12.24 -4.06
C ILE A 202 34.05 12.77 -4.45
N SER A 203 35.07 11.91 -4.43
CA SER A 203 36.47 12.30 -4.63
C SER A 203 36.84 12.60 -6.08
N SER A 204 35.96 12.26 -7.02
CA SER A 204 36.11 12.56 -8.44
C SER A 204 35.73 14.02 -8.72
N SER A 205 36.72 14.91 -8.83
CA SER A 205 36.52 16.33 -9.16
C SER A 205 35.76 16.57 -10.46
N ARG A 206 35.86 15.64 -11.43
CA ARG A 206 35.06 15.65 -12.67
C ARG A 206 33.59 15.37 -12.39
N LEU A 207 33.29 14.43 -11.49
CA LEU A 207 31.92 14.12 -11.10
C LEU A 207 31.35 15.24 -10.23
N THR A 208 32.10 15.80 -9.28
CA THR A 208 31.65 16.94 -8.45
C THR A 208 31.37 18.17 -9.32
N LYS A 209 32.22 18.45 -10.32
CA LYS A 209 31.98 19.52 -11.29
C LYS A 209 30.77 19.21 -12.17
N ARG A 210 30.64 18.00 -12.72
CA ARG A 210 29.44 17.57 -13.48
C ARG A 210 28.16 17.63 -12.64
N ILE A 211 28.21 17.23 -11.37
CA ILE A 211 27.08 17.32 -10.44
C ILE A 211 26.74 18.79 -10.21
N LYS A 212 27.73 19.66 -9.97
CA LYS A 212 27.50 21.10 -9.81
C LYS A 212 26.89 21.73 -11.06
N ASP A 213 27.43 21.43 -12.23
CA ASP A 213 26.95 21.92 -13.52
C ASP A 213 25.55 21.35 -13.83
N TRP A 214 25.26 20.12 -13.40
CA TRP A 214 23.95 19.50 -13.54
C TRP A 214 22.92 20.06 -12.54
N LEU A 215 23.34 20.36 -11.31
CA LEU A 215 22.53 20.97 -10.26
C LEU A 215 22.13 22.40 -10.62
N ASP A 216 22.96 23.09 -11.40
CA ASP A 216 22.68 24.44 -11.86
C ASP A 216 21.41 24.44 -12.71
N GLY A 217 20.36 25.08 -12.20
CA GLY A 217 19.01 25.08 -12.79
C GLY A 217 18.18 23.79 -12.62
N ARG A 218 18.70 22.73 -11.98
CA ARG A 218 17.95 21.47 -11.72
C ARG A 218 17.81 21.07 -10.25
N TYR A 219 18.32 21.87 -9.32
CA TYR A 219 18.24 21.61 -7.87
C TYR A 219 16.81 21.30 -7.37
N TYR A 220 15.79 21.88 -8.00
CA TYR A 220 14.39 21.63 -7.66
C TYR A 220 13.97 20.17 -7.84
N LEU A 221 14.57 19.44 -8.78
CA LEU A 221 14.30 18.01 -8.96
C LEU A 221 14.73 17.22 -7.72
N ILE A 222 15.86 17.58 -7.11
CA ILE A 222 16.35 16.95 -5.89
C ILE A 222 15.48 17.32 -4.70
N ILE A 223 15.11 18.60 -4.56
CA ILE A 223 14.23 19.05 -3.48
C ILE A 223 12.89 18.31 -3.57
N ASN A 224 12.29 18.27 -4.76
CA ASN A 224 11.01 17.58 -4.96
C ASN A 224 11.14 16.08 -4.67
N ALA A 225 12.20 15.44 -5.18
CA ALA A 225 12.46 14.03 -4.90
C ALA A 225 12.67 13.76 -3.40
N ALA A 226 13.39 14.63 -2.68
CA ALA A 226 13.64 14.47 -1.25
C ALA A 226 12.34 14.59 -0.42
N ILE A 227 11.48 15.57 -0.74
CA ILE A 227 10.16 15.71 -0.11
C ILE A 227 9.33 14.44 -0.35
N LEU A 228 9.28 13.97 -1.58
CA LEU A 228 8.46 12.82 -1.96
C LEU A 228 8.98 11.49 -1.42
N MET A 229 10.30 11.32 -1.31
CA MET A 229 10.89 10.17 -0.62
C MET A 229 10.54 10.16 0.87
N MET A 230 10.50 11.33 1.51
CA MET A 230 10.06 11.45 2.90
C MET A 230 8.56 11.14 3.04
N THR A 231 7.72 11.64 2.12
CA THR A 231 6.29 11.29 2.08
C THR A 231 6.08 9.80 1.87
N LEU A 232 6.77 9.18 0.91
CA LEU A 232 6.69 7.75 0.65
C LEU A 232 7.12 6.95 1.89
N PHE A 233 8.20 7.35 2.56
CA PHE A 233 8.64 6.70 3.80
C PHE A 233 7.57 6.79 4.90
N VAL A 234 6.93 7.96 5.07
CA VAL A 234 5.83 8.12 6.01
C VAL A 234 4.64 7.24 5.65
N MET A 235 4.29 7.15 4.36
CA MET A 235 3.21 6.29 3.87
C MET A 235 3.47 4.81 4.21
N ILE A 236 4.64 4.29 3.82
CA ILE A 236 5.06 2.90 4.12
C ILE A 236 5.13 2.62 5.63
N THR A 237 5.47 3.63 6.43
CA THR A 237 5.54 3.48 7.88
C THR A 237 4.18 3.15 8.47
N PHE A 238 3.11 3.79 7.99
CA PHE A 238 1.75 3.65 8.53
C PHE A 238 0.82 2.78 7.67
N SER A 239 1.29 2.14 6.60
CA SER A 239 0.45 1.36 5.68
C SER A 239 -0.06 0.02 6.21
N ASN A 240 0.49 -0.51 7.32
CA ASN A 240 -0.04 -1.70 8.00
C ASN A 240 -0.97 -1.36 9.17
N ARG A 241 -1.33 -0.09 9.33
CA ARG A 241 -2.06 0.35 10.51
C ARG A 241 -3.51 -0.11 10.47
N ASP A 242 -4.18 0.08 9.34
CA ASP A 242 -5.58 -0.31 9.15
C ASP A 242 -5.69 -1.68 8.47
N SER A 243 -6.78 -2.39 8.75
CA SER A 243 -7.20 -3.52 7.93
C SER A 243 -7.63 -3.01 6.55
N LEU A 244 -7.51 -3.89 5.56
CA LEU A 244 -8.13 -3.66 4.26
C LEU A 244 -9.65 -3.65 4.42
N TRP A 245 -10.33 -2.81 3.65
CA TRP A 245 -11.78 -2.71 3.64
C TRP A 245 -12.38 -3.49 2.46
N ASN A 246 -13.70 -3.57 2.39
CA ASN A 246 -14.45 -4.47 1.53
C ASN A 246 -14.08 -4.35 0.04
N ASP A 247 -13.96 -3.14 -0.49
CA ASP A 247 -13.59 -2.92 -1.90
C ASP A 247 -12.16 -3.44 -2.21
N GLU A 248 -11.25 -3.44 -1.23
CA GLU A 248 -9.89 -3.97 -1.39
C GLU A 248 -9.86 -5.49 -1.27
N ILE A 249 -10.66 -6.08 -0.38
CA ILE A 249 -10.84 -7.54 -0.31
C ILE A 249 -11.48 -8.04 -1.62
N TYR A 250 -12.45 -7.28 -2.16
CA TYR A 250 -13.03 -7.55 -3.47
C TYR A 250 -11.96 -7.52 -4.57
N GLN A 251 -11.07 -6.51 -4.57
CA GLN A 251 -9.96 -6.43 -5.52
C GLN A 251 -9.03 -7.65 -5.44
N ILE A 252 -8.72 -8.12 -4.22
CA ILE A 252 -7.90 -9.31 -4.03
C ILE A 252 -8.61 -10.55 -4.53
N GLY A 253 -9.88 -10.76 -4.17
CA GLY A 253 -10.65 -11.90 -4.66
C GLY A 253 -10.77 -11.91 -6.18
N TYR A 254 -10.96 -10.73 -6.78
CA TYR A 254 -10.93 -10.57 -8.24
C TYR A 254 -9.59 -11.00 -8.86
N SER A 255 -8.48 -10.77 -8.16
CA SER A 255 -7.14 -11.18 -8.57
C SER A 255 -6.91 -12.70 -8.51
N LEU A 256 -7.75 -13.44 -7.76
CA LEU A 256 -7.57 -14.87 -7.45
C LEU A 256 -8.50 -15.83 -8.18
N THR A 257 -9.69 -15.36 -8.58
CA THR A 257 -10.69 -16.17 -9.30
C THR A 257 -10.16 -16.71 -10.65
N THR A 258 -10.87 -17.68 -11.25
CA THR A 258 -10.52 -18.47 -12.47
C THR A 258 -10.08 -17.64 -13.69
N TYR A 259 -10.27 -16.33 -13.61
CA TYR A 259 -9.82 -15.31 -14.54
C TYR A 259 -8.35 -14.89 -14.34
N ARG A 260 -7.48 -15.82 -13.90
CA ARG A 260 -6.01 -15.64 -13.73
C ARG A 260 -5.27 -15.11 -14.96
N ASN A 261 -5.95 -14.90 -16.08
CA ASN A 261 -5.40 -14.21 -17.23
C ASN A 261 -5.88 -12.74 -17.22
N PRO A 262 -5.04 -11.80 -16.76
CA PRO A 262 -5.37 -10.37 -16.76
C PRO A 262 -5.74 -9.86 -18.16
N LEU A 263 -5.21 -10.47 -19.23
CA LEU A 263 -5.55 -10.09 -20.61
C LEU A 263 -6.95 -10.58 -20.99
N TYR A 264 -7.38 -11.74 -20.52
CA TYR A 264 -8.76 -12.21 -20.73
C TYR A 264 -9.77 -11.31 -20.00
N GLN A 265 -9.45 -10.89 -18.77
CA GLN A 265 -10.24 -9.90 -18.03
C GLN A 265 -10.27 -8.53 -18.72
N LEU A 266 -9.14 -8.09 -19.29
CA LEU A 266 -9.04 -6.78 -19.94
C LEU A 266 -9.86 -6.71 -21.23
N PHE A 267 -9.99 -7.83 -21.95
CA PHE A 267 -10.47 -7.83 -23.34
C PHE A 267 -11.71 -8.69 -23.61
N VAL A 268 -12.10 -9.64 -22.76
CA VAL A 268 -13.09 -10.69 -23.12
C VAL A 268 -14.29 -10.80 -22.19
N GLU A 269 -14.10 -10.84 -20.87
CA GLU A 269 -15.22 -11.02 -19.93
C GLU A 269 -15.17 -9.98 -18.80
N HIS A 270 -16.15 -9.07 -18.81
CA HIS A 270 -16.16 -7.93 -17.89
C HIS A 270 -17.54 -7.76 -17.25
N LYS A 271 -17.67 -8.19 -15.99
CA LYS A 271 -18.89 -7.99 -15.19
C LYS A 271 -18.88 -6.69 -14.37
N LEU A 272 -17.76 -5.96 -14.36
CA LEU A 272 -17.61 -4.71 -13.59
C LEU A 272 -17.98 -3.47 -14.44
N TYR A 273 -18.38 -2.40 -13.75
CA TYR A 273 -18.83 -1.15 -14.36
C TYR A 273 -17.70 -0.19 -14.79
N TYR A 274 -16.42 -0.51 -14.54
CA TYR A 274 -15.28 0.40 -14.75
C TYR A 274 -14.20 -0.19 -15.68
N PRO A 275 -13.40 0.63 -16.38
CA PRO A 275 -12.25 0.14 -17.16
C PRO A 275 -11.19 -0.59 -16.31
N SER A 276 -10.68 -1.73 -16.79
CA SER A 276 -9.93 -2.72 -15.99
C SER A 276 -8.39 -2.65 -16.05
N LEU A 277 -7.78 -1.61 -16.65
CA LEU A 277 -6.31 -1.56 -16.69
C LEU A 277 -5.70 -1.50 -15.29
N GLY A 278 -6.37 -0.83 -14.35
CA GLY A 278 -5.95 -0.77 -12.96
C GLY A 278 -5.98 -2.14 -12.31
N ASP A 279 -7.10 -2.86 -12.48
CA ASP A 279 -7.30 -4.19 -11.91
C ASP A 279 -6.28 -5.19 -12.42
N GLY A 280 -5.92 -5.12 -13.72
CA GLY A 280 -4.88 -5.97 -14.31
C GLY A 280 -3.49 -5.71 -13.71
N ILE A 281 -3.14 -4.44 -13.47
CA ILE A 281 -1.86 -4.07 -12.82
C ILE A 281 -1.83 -4.56 -11.37
N LEU A 282 -2.92 -4.35 -10.62
CA LEU A 282 -3.02 -4.75 -9.22
C LEU A 282 -3.02 -6.27 -9.07
N SER A 283 -3.69 -7.00 -9.96
CA SER A 283 -3.71 -8.47 -9.97
C SER A 283 -2.32 -9.05 -10.23
N PHE A 284 -1.59 -8.49 -11.20
CA PHE A 284 -0.20 -8.86 -11.45
C PHE A 284 0.68 -8.61 -10.21
N TRP A 285 0.55 -7.44 -9.59
CA TRP A 285 1.30 -7.11 -8.38
C TRP A 285 1.00 -8.05 -7.22
N TYR A 286 -0.29 -8.34 -6.97
CA TYR A 286 -0.72 -9.25 -5.91
C TYR A 286 -0.11 -10.64 -6.05
N SER A 287 0.08 -11.12 -7.28
CA SER A 287 0.64 -12.45 -7.55
C SER A 287 2.10 -12.65 -7.12
N ILE A 288 2.88 -11.56 -6.95
CA ILE A 288 4.33 -11.64 -6.69
C ILE A 288 4.74 -11.16 -5.29
N ILE A 289 3.84 -10.53 -4.53
CA ILE A 289 4.16 -9.98 -3.21
C ILE A 289 3.94 -11.01 -2.08
N PRO A 290 4.69 -10.89 -0.97
CA PRO A 290 4.39 -11.61 0.26
C PRO A 290 3.12 -11.06 0.95
N PHE A 291 2.68 -11.74 2.02
CA PHE A 291 1.60 -11.24 2.89
C PHE A 291 2.03 -9.93 3.57
N GLY A 292 1.07 -9.01 3.74
CA GLY A 292 1.23 -7.75 4.44
C GLY A 292 0.72 -6.56 3.63
N GLU A 293 -0.08 -5.71 4.26
CA GLU A 293 -0.74 -4.54 3.68
C GLU A 293 0.29 -3.57 3.09
N LYS A 294 1.46 -3.43 3.73
CA LYS A 294 2.56 -2.60 3.21
C LYS A 294 2.98 -3.00 1.79
N TRP A 295 3.01 -4.30 1.50
CA TRP A 295 3.40 -4.80 0.19
C TRP A 295 2.30 -4.63 -0.84
N VAL A 296 1.04 -4.80 -0.41
CA VAL A 296 -0.15 -4.61 -1.26
C VAL A 296 -0.27 -3.15 -1.70
N LEU A 297 -0.07 -2.20 -0.78
CA LEU A 297 -0.27 -0.76 -1.01
C LEU A 297 0.91 -0.08 -1.71
N LEU A 298 2.13 -0.61 -1.59
CA LEU A 298 3.36 -0.04 -2.15
C LEU A 298 3.27 0.52 -3.58
N PRO A 299 2.71 -0.19 -4.60
CA PRO A 299 2.66 0.33 -5.96
C PRO A 299 1.82 1.61 -6.07
N LEU A 300 0.81 1.76 -5.22
CA LEU A 300 -0.12 2.90 -5.21
C LEU A 300 0.45 4.09 -4.46
N GLU A 301 1.18 3.83 -3.37
CA GLU A 301 2.01 4.83 -2.70
C GLU A 301 3.05 5.41 -3.69
N ILE A 302 3.75 4.53 -4.41
CA ILE A 302 4.72 4.91 -5.46
C ILE A 302 4.03 5.69 -6.59
N ALA A 303 2.87 5.23 -7.06
CA ALA A 303 2.13 5.90 -8.12
C ALA A 303 1.70 7.32 -7.70
N THR A 304 1.25 7.48 -6.45
CA THR A 304 0.81 8.77 -5.90
C THR A 304 1.97 9.76 -5.81
N VAL A 305 3.10 9.37 -5.21
CA VAL A 305 4.27 10.28 -5.12
C VAL A 305 4.86 10.57 -6.50
N THR A 306 4.86 9.59 -7.42
CA THR A 306 5.27 9.81 -8.81
C THR A 306 4.33 10.77 -9.53
N GLY A 307 3.02 10.68 -9.27
CA GLY A 307 2.02 11.62 -9.79
C GLY A 307 2.30 13.05 -9.34
N ILE A 308 2.58 13.25 -8.05
CA ILE A 308 2.94 14.56 -7.49
C ILE A 308 4.23 15.07 -8.16
N TYR A 309 5.23 14.20 -8.35
CA TYR A 309 6.47 14.57 -9.03
C TYR A 309 6.22 15.03 -10.46
N VAL A 310 5.46 14.27 -11.26
CA VAL A 310 5.14 14.62 -12.65
C VAL A 310 4.35 15.92 -12.70
N LEU A 311 3.37 16.10 -11.80
CA LEU A 311 2.61 17.35 -11.68
C LEU A 311 3.54 18.54 -11.39
N SER A 312 4.53 18.37 -10.50
CA SER A 312 5.52 19.41 -10.20
C SER A 312 6.29 19.86 -11.46
N LEU A 313 6.51 18.95 -12.43
CA LEU A 313 7.16 19.27 -13.70
C LEU A 313 6.24 20.10 -14.61
N THR A 314 4.93 19.81 -14.60
CA THR A 314 3.91 20.64 -15.29
C THR A 314 3.89 22.04 -14.69
N VAL A 315 3.82 22.14 -13.37
CA VAL A 315 3.83 23.43 -12.64
C VAL A 315 5.13 24.19 -12.91
N LYS A 316 6.28 23.52 -12.98
CA LYS A 316 7.56 24.14 -13.35
C LYS A 316 7.51 24.79 -14.73
N LYS A 317 6.85 24.14 -15.71
CA LYS A 317 6.73 24.64 -17.08
C LYS A 317 5.85 25.87 -17.17
N LEU A 318 4.76 25.92 -16.39
CA LEU A 318 3.80 27.02 -16.41
C LEU A 318 4.25 28.20 -15.54
N TYR A 319 4.73 27.94 -14.32
CA TYR A 319 4.89 28.95 -13.28
C TYR A 319 6.30 29.03 -12.68
N GLY A 320 7.22 28.15 -13.10
CA GLY A 320 8.62 28.19 -12.70
C GLY A 320 8.97 27.33 -11.47
N ILE A 321 10.24 27.43 -11.04
CA ILE A 321 10.84 26.50 -10.06
C ILE A 321 10.18 26.58 -8.68
N ARG A 322 9.91 27.79 -8.16
CA ARG A 322 9.33 27.94 -6.82
C ARG A 322 7.93 27.33 -6.75
N ALA A 323 7.08 27.61 -7.75
CA ALA A 323 5.77 26.99 -7.88
C ALA A 323 5.87 25.46 -7.93
N SER A 324 6.86 24.90 -8.63
CA SER A 324 7.10 23.45 -8.68
C SER A 324 7.37 22.83 -7.31
N ILE A 325 8.21 23.48 -6.50
CA ILE A 325 8.48 23.03 -5.12
C ILE A 325 7.21 23.15 -4.27
N LEU A 326 6.47 24.26 -4.40
CA LEU A 326 5.21 24.46 -3.69
C LEU A 326 4.15 23.41 -4.06
N ALA A 327 4.02 23.05 -5.34
CA ALA A 327 3.14 21.98 -5.79
C ALA A 327 3.52 20.63 -5.17
N THR A 328 4.84 20.37 -5.04
CA THR A 328 5.32 19.15 -4.39
C THR A 328 4.93 19.14 -2.92
N VAL A 329 5.18 20.24 -2.18
CA VAL A 329 4.80 20.35 -0.76
C VAL A 329 3.29 20.19 -0.56
N LEU A 330 2.49 20.90 -1.37
CA LEU A 330 1.03 20.87 -1.25
C LEU A 330 0.46 19.48 -1.58
N GLY A 331 0.91 18.84 -2.66
CA GLY A 331 0.50 17.47 -2.98
C GLY A 331 0.96 16.47 -1.92
N ALA A 332 2.20 16.59 -1.47
CA ALA A 332 2.80 15.73 -0.45
C ALA A 332 2.18 15.87 0.94
N THR A 333 1.39 16.92 1.20
CA THR A 333 0.74 17.17 2.50
C THR A 333 -0.78 17.17 2.43
N ASN A 334 -1.36 16.84 1.26
CA ASN A 334 -2.79 16.68 1.10
C ASN A 334 -3.20 15.27 1.54
N THR A 335 -3.67 15.15 2.78
CA THR A 335 -3.97 13.85 3.41
C THR A 335 -5.03 13.06 2.67
N ASN A 336 -6.03 13.70 2.08
CA ASN A 336 -7.06 13.00 1.32
C ASN A 336 -6.49 12.40 0.02
N LEU A 337 -5.60 13.13 -0.67
CA LEU A 337 -4.86 12.56 -1.81
C LEU A 337 -4.02 11.35 -1.38
N LEU A 338 -3.35 11.42 -0.23
CA LEU A 338 -2.49 10.33 0.24
C LEU A 338 -3.29 9.09 0.67
N PHE A 339 -4.38 9.27 1.42
CA PHE A 339 -5.27 8.17 1.80
C PHE A 339 -5.84 7.47 0.57
N GLN A 340 -6.33 8.25 -0.39
CA GLN A 340 -7.14 7.75 -1.49
C GLN A 340 -6.29 7.26 -2.65
N GLY A 341 -5.15 7.92 -2.88
CA GLY A 341 -4.18 7.51 -3.88
C GLY A 341 -3.26 6.38 -3.40
N GLY A 342 -2.95 6.31 -2.10
CA GLY A 342 -1.90 5.43 -1.59
C GLY A 342 -2.33 4.38 -0.56
N TYR A 343 -3.40 4.59 0.21
CA TYR A 343 -3.87 3.65 1.24
C TYR A 343 -5.18 2.93 0.85
N GLU A 344 -5.49 2.89 -0.44
CA GLU A 344 -6.57 2.05 -0.95
C GLU A 344 -6.00 1.20 -2.08
N PHE A 345 -6.03 -0.12 -1.96
CA PHE A 345 -5.65 -1.11 -2.97
C PHE A 345 -6.65 -1.12 -4.15
N ARG A 346 -6.71 0.02 -4.83
CA ARG A 346 -7.61 0.37 -5.93
C ARG A 346 -6.83 1.20 -6.95
N SER A 347 -7.39 1.40 -8.14
CA SER A 347 -6.68 2.07 -9.25
C SER A 347 -6.42 3.58 -9.06
N TYR A 348 -6.81 4.16 -7.92
CA TYR A 348 -6.82 5.61 -7.66
C TYR A 348 -5.43 6.27 -7.69
N GLY A 349 -4.40 5.62 -7.13
CA GLY A 349 -3.02 6.10 -7.22
C GLY A 349 -2.52 6.21 -8.66
N PHE A 350 -2.83 5.20 -9.48
CA PHE A 350 -2.52 5.20 -10.91
C PHE A 350 -3.37 6.22 -11.69
N LEU A 351 -4.64 6.41 -11.31
CA LEU A 351 -5.51 7.40 -11.94
C LEU A 351 -4.95 8.81 -11.77
N PHE A 352 -4.57 9.16 -10.55
CA PHE A 352 -3.92 10.44 -10.27
C PHE A 352 -2.59 10.60 -11.02
N LEU A 353 -1.76 9.56 -11.07
CA LEU A 353 -0.52 9.55 -11.83
C LEU A 353 -0.76 9.81 -13.32
N PHE A 354 -1.68 9.09 -13.96
CA PHE A 354 -1.92 9.25 -15.40
C PHE A 354 -2.64 10.56 -15.72
N CYS A 355 -3.51 11.09 -14.84
CA CYS A 355 -4.02 12.46 -14.97
C CYS A 355 -2.88 13.49 -14.93
N SER A 356 -1.90 13.30 -14.04
CA SER A 356 -0.72 14.17 -13.94
C SER A 356 0.18 14.06 -15.18
N ILE A 357 0.39 12.86 -15.72
CA ILE A 357 1.11 12.62 -16.99
C ILE A 357 0.37 13.26 -18.16
N ALA A 358 -0.96 13.10 -18.23
CA ALA A 358 -1.79 13.70 -19.26
C ALA A 358 -1.62 15.23 -19.27
N LEU A 359 -1.70 15.89 -18.11
CA LEU A 359 -1.44 17.32 -17.99
C LEU A 359 -0.03 17.72 -18.41
N TYR A 360 0.98 16.96 -17.99
CA TYR A 360 2.38 17.23 -18.34
C TYR A 360 2.62 17.15 -19.86
N VAL A 361 2.14 16.09 -20.49
CA VAL A 361 2.29 15.86 -21.93
C VAL A 361 1.45 16.86 -22.72
N TYR A 362 0.20 17.09 -22.32
CA TYR A 362 -0.67 18.10 -22.91
C TYR A 362 0.00 19.48 -22.90
N THR A 363 0.51 19.92 -21.76
CA THR A 363 1.23 21.20 -21.61
C THR A 363 2.45 21.27 -22.52
N SER A 364 3.19 20.17 -22.63
CA SER A 364 4.38 20.09 -23.48
C SER A 364 4.06 20.20 -24.97
N LEU A 365 2.97 19.56 -25.40
CA LEU A 365 2.54 19.56 -26.80
C LEU A 365 1.92 20.90 -27.20
N ARG A 366 1.25 21.60 -26.28
CA ARG A 366 0.64 22.91 -26.55
C ARG A 366 1.63 24.07 -26.49
N ALA A 367 2.80 23.89 -25.86
CA ALA A 367 3.90 24.85 -25.94
C ALA A 367 4.49 24.99 -27.36
N ASN A 368 4.34 23.97 -28.24
CA ASN A 368 4.77 24.03 -29.63
C ASN A 368 3.79 23.29 -30.55
N ASN A 369 3.00 24.07 -31.30
CA ASN A 369 1.94 23.60 -32.20
C ASN A 369 2.44 22.91 -33.48
N ASN A 370 3.74 22.60 -33.60
CA ASN A 370 4.22 21.74 -34.69
C ASN A 370 3.60 20.34 -34.53
N ILE A 371 2.87 19.89 -35.55
CA ILE A 371 2.17 18.61 -35.56
C ILE A 371 2.95 17.55 -36.34
N ASN A 372 3.05 16.35 -35.76
CA ASN A 372 3.52 15.16 -36.45
C ASN A 372 2.81 13.92 -35.87
N TRP A 373 2.90 12.79 -36.57
CA TRP A 373 2.23 11.55 -36.16
C TRP A 373 2.65 11.05 -34.78
N ASN A 374 3.93 11.16 -34.42
CA ASN A 374 4.41 10.77 -33.09
C ASN A 374 3.69 11.54 -31.99
N LYS A 375 3.54 12.86 -32.14
CA LYS A 375 2.83 13.70 -31.17
C LYS A 375 1.34 13.40 -31.11
N ILE A 376 0.71 13.10 -32.25
CA ILE A 376 -0.70 12.68 -32.31
C ILE A 376 -0.90 11.38 -31.51
N ILE A 377 -0.05 10.38 -31.76
CA ILE A 377 -0.11 9.09 -31.07
C ILE A 377 0.17 9.26 -29.57
N ILE A 378 1.19 10.04 -29.21
CA ILE A 378 1.50 10.33 -27.81
C ILE A 378 0.30 10.98 -27.11
N LEU A 379 -0.34 11.98 -27.72
CA LEU A 379 -1.52 12.61 -27.14
C LEU A 379 -2.68 11.60 -27.00
N ALA A 380 -2.87 10.74 -28.00
CA ALA A 380 -3.93 9.74 -27.96
C ALA A 380 -3.76 8.76 -26.78
N ILE A 381 -2.53 8.26 -26.59
CA ILE A 381 -2.18 7.33 -25.50
C ILE A 381 -2.36 7.99 -24.14
N VAL A 382 -1.87 9.22 -23.93
CA VAL A 382 -1.97 9.87 -22.62
C VAL A 382 -3.40 10.29 -22.25
N LEU A 383 -4.29 10.51 -23.23
CA LEU A 383 -5.71 10.72 -22.97
C LEU A 383 -6.44 9.40 -22.68
N TRP A 384 -5.99 8.30 -23.29
CA TRP A 384 -6.53 6.96 -23.06
C TRP A 384 -6.13 6.39 -21.69
N LEU A 385 -4.91 6.63 -21.21
CA LEU A 385 -4.42 6.04 -19.95
C LEU A 385 -5.33 6.34 -18.74
N PRO A 386 -5.70 7.59 -18.40
CA PRO A 386 -6.65 7.85 -17.33
C PRO A 386 -8.01 7.22 -17.58
N ALA A 387 -8.50 7.30 -18.83
CA ALA A 387 -9.78 6.73 -19.24
C ALA A 387 -9.80 5.20 -19.04
N SER A 388 -8.69 4.51 -19.28
CA SER A 388 -8.56 3.07 -19.14
C SER A 388 -8.51 2.55 -17.70
N LEU A 389 -8.39 3.45 -16.71
CA LEU A 389 -8.37 3.09 -15.28
C LEU A 389 -9.70 3.30 -14.56
N HIS A 390 -10.46 4.33 -14.95
CA HIS A 390 -11.70 4.69 -14.28
C HIS A 390 -12.53 5.63 -15.16
N ILE A 391 -13.86 5.58 -15.04
CA ILE A 391 -14.78 6.46 -15.80
C ILE A 391 -14.51 7.95 -15.54
N TYR A 392 -14.04 8.29 -14.33
CA TYR A 392 -13.64 9.66 -14.00
C TYR A 392 -12.42 10.15 -14.79
N GLY A 393 -11.55 9.25 -15.22
CA GLY A 393 -10.47 9.55 -16.14
C GLY A 393 -10.96 9.93 -17.53
N VAL A 394 -12.10 9.38 -17.98
CA VAL A 394 -12.76 9.78 -19.23
C VAL A 394 -13.23 11.23 -19.13
N PHE A 395 -13.91 11.60 -18.05
CA PHE A 395 -14.36 12.98 -17.84
C PHE A 395 -13.20 13.96 -17.74
N PHE A 396 -12.14 13.58 -17.04
CA PHE A 396 -10.91 14.37 -16.95
C PHE A 396 -10.31 14.62 -18.35
N SER A 397 -10.09 13.56 -19.14
CA SER A 397 -9.56 13.65 -20.50
C SER A 397 -10.49 14.44 -21.42
N THR A 398 -11.80 14.29 -21.26
CA THR A 398 -12.80 15.04 -22.04
C THR A 398 -12.66 16.55 -21.83
N GLY A 399 -12.41 17.02 -20.61
CA GLY A 399 -12.16 18.44 -20.36
C GLY A 399 -10.92 19.00 -21.10
N LEU A 400 -9.88 18.19 -21.28
CA LEU A 400 -8.71 18.58 -22.09
C LEU A 400 -9.08 18.67 -23.58
N VAL A 401 -9.87 17.71 -24.06
CA VAL A 401 -10.40 17.71 -25.44
C VAL A 401 -11.31 18.90 -25.70
N LEU A 402 -12.20 19.25 -24.75
CA LEU A 402 -13.08 20.42 -24.85
C LEU A 402 -12.27 21.71 -24.94
N THR A 403 -11.17 21.80 -24.19
CA THR A 403 -10.25 22.94 -24.29
C THR A 403 -9.67 23.04 -25.70
N ASP A 404 -9.13 21.94 -26.23
CA ASP A 404 -8.59 21.91 -27.59
C ASP A 404 -9.63 22.21 -28.66
N PHE A 405 -10.86 21.71 -28.50
CA PHE A 405 -11.95 21.99 -29.43
C PHE A 405 -12.26 23.49 -29.49
N ALA A 406 -12.33 24.16 -28.33
CA ALA A 406 -12.46 25.61 -28.28
C ALA A 406 -11.30 26.33 -29.02
N LEU A 407 -10.05 25.86 -28.83
CA LEU A 407 -8.89 26.41 -29.55
C LEU A 407 -8.95 26.19 -31.07
N MET A 408 -9.46 25.04 -31.52
CA MET A 408 -9.64 24.75 -32.94
C MET A 408 -10.70 25.67 -33.56
N VAL A 409 -11.83 25.87 -32.87
CA VAL A 409 -12.89 26.81 -33.29
C VAL A 409 -12.33 28.24 -33.35
N MET A 410 -11.50 28.63 -32.39
CA MET A 410 -10.78 29.91 -32.38
C MET A 410 -9.62 29.98 -33.39
N LYS A 411 -9.37 28.92 -34.17
CA LYS A 411 -8.28 28.79 -35.14
C LYS A 411 -6.87 28.94 -34.53
N GLN A 412 -6.73 28.71 -33.22
CA GLN A 412 -5.46 28.74 -32.49
C GLN A 412 -4.76 27.36 -32.46
N LEU A 413 -5.50 26.28 -32.73
CA LEU A 413 -4.99 24.92 -32.78
C LEU A 413 -5.36 24.25 -34.12
N SER A 414 -4.46 23.42 -34.66
CA SER A 414 -4.72 22.71 -35.92
C SER A 414 -5.79 21.63 -35.75
N VAL A 415 -6.76 21.57 -36.66
CA VAL A 415 -7.81 20.53 -36.69
C VAL A 415 -7.23 19.12 -36.86
N LYS A 416 -6.01 18.99 -37.40
CA LYS A 416 -5.34 17.69 -37.53
C LYS A 416 -5.12 16.96 -36.21
N TRP A 417 -5.07 17.69 -35.09
CA TRP A 417 -5.02 17.10 -33.76
C TRP A 417 -6.27 16.29 -33.43
N PHE A 418 -7.39 16.49 -34.12
CA PHE A 418 -8.61 15.70 -33.95
C PHE A 418 -8.37 14.19 -34.13
N ALA A 419 -7.38 13.81 -34.94
CA ALA A 419 -6.95 12.43 -35.12
C ALA A 419 -6.55 11.75 -33.80
N SER A 420 -5.94 12.47 -32.83
CA SER A 420 -5.58 11.85 -31.56
C SER A 420 -6.81 11.45 -30.75
N TYR A 421 -7.89 12.23 -30.80
CA TYR A 421 -9.12 11.93 -30.05
C TYR A 421 -9.89 10.77 -30.67
N ILE A 422 -9.87 10.66 -32.01
CA ILE A 422 -10.41 9.48 -32.70
C ILE A 422 -9.65 8.23 -32.24
N ILE A 423 -8.31 8.27 -32.22
CA ILE A 423 -7.49 7.13 -31.77
C ILE A 423 -7.80 6.80 -30.30
N THR A 424 -7.88 7.79 -29.40
CA THR A 424 -8.28 7.58 -28.00
C THR A 424 -9.65 6.91 -27.90
N GLY A 425 -10.64 7.39 -28.67
CA GLY A 425 -11.98 6.81 -28.73
C GLY A 425 -11.95 5.35 -29.17
N ILE A 426 -11.20 5.03 -30.23
CA ILE A 426 -11.01 3.65 -30.73
C ILE A 426 -10.40 2.75 -29.65
N LEU A 427 -9.36 3.22 -28.94
CA LEU A 427 -8.73 2.47 -27.86
C LEU A 427 -9.66 2.22 -26.66
N TYR A 428 -10.73 3.03 -26.53
CA TYR A 428 -11.74 2.89 -25.49
C TYR A 428 -12.92 1.99 -25.89
N LEU A 429 -13.10 1.73 -27.19
CA LEU A 429 -14.21 0.90 -27.71
C LEU A 429 -14.28 -0.51 -27.12
N PRO A 430 -13.18 -1.26 -26.88
CA PRO A 430 -13.27 -2.59 -26.29
C PRO A 430 -14.02 -2.60 -24.95
N TRP A 431 -13.81 -1.58 -24.12
CA TRP A 431 -14.52 -1.45 -22.85
C TRP A 431 -16.00 -1.08 -23.05
N ILE A 432 -16.32 -0.15 -23.96
CA ILE A 432 -17.73 0.20 -24.27
C ILE A 432 -18.48 -1.04 -24.75
N TYR A 433 -17.86 -1.82 -25.63
CA TYR A 433 -18.41 -3.09 -26.12
C TYR A 433 -18.72 -4.03 -24.96
N ASN A 434 -17.77 -4.24 -24.05
CA ASN A 434 -17.97 -5.08 -22.87
C ASN A 434 -19.10 -4.58 -21.97
N MET A 435 -19.16 -3.27 -21.69
CA MET A 435 -20.22 -2.68 -20.86
C MET A 435 -21.62 -2.96 -21.44
N ILE A 436 -21.77 -2.88 -22.77
CA ILE A 436 -23.03 -3.15 -23.48
C ILE A 436 -23.34 -4.65 -23.47
N CYS A 437 -22.38 -5.50 -23.82
CA CYS A 437 -22.59 -6.94 -23.98
C CYS A 437 -22.87 -7.66 -22.65
N PHE A 438 -22.30 -7.20 -21.53
CA PHE A 438 -22.46 -7.84 -20.22
C PHE A 438 -23.49 -7.15 -19.32
N GLY A 439 -24.31 -6.24 -19.87
CA GLY A 439 -25.43 -5.67 -19.14
C GLY A 439 -25.04 -4.71 -18.01
N ALA A 440 -23.80 -4.23 -17.96
CA ALA A 440 -23.36 -3.18 -17.03
C ALA A 440 -24.06 -1.83 -17.28
N THR A 441 -24.95 -1.74 -18.27
CA THR A 441 -25.88 -0.62 -18.45
C THR A 441 -27.19 -0.80 -17.68
N SER A 442 -27.43 -1.93 -17.01
CA SER A 442 -28.59 -2.09 -16.12
C SER A 442 -28.37 -1.23 -14.89
N VAL A 443 -28.91 -0.03 -14.96
CA VAL A 443 -28.95 1.00 -13.94
C VAL A 443 -29.85 0.52 -12.80
N VAL A 444 -29.35 -0.40 -11.97
CA VAL A 444 -30.00 -0.73 -10.69
C VAL A 444 -29.54 0.32 -9.69
N ALA A 445 -30.44 0.68 -8.76
CA ALA A 445 -30.18 1.64 -7.70
C ALA A 445 -28.78 1.47 -7.12
N THR A 446 -27.93 2.49 -7.27
CA THR A 446 -26.62 2.48 -6.61
C THR A 446 -26.83 2.85 -5.15
N TRP A 447 -26.00 2.34 -4.25
CA TRP A 447 -25.96 2.75 -2.84
C TRP A 447 -25.59 4.23 -2.63
N GLN A 448 -25.34 4.98 -3.70
CA GLN A 448 -24.82 6.35 -3.71
C GLN A 448 -25.96 7.36 -3.70
N VAL A 449 -25.86 8.35 -2.80
CA VAL A 449 -26.90 9.35 -2.56
C VAL A 449 -26.91 10.40 -3.67
N THR A 450 -28.10 10.84 -4.08
CA THR A 450 -28.28 11.97 -4.99
C THR A 450 -27.55 13.22 -4.49
N PRO A 451 -26.62 13.80 -5.27
CA PRO A 451 -25.81 14.91 -4.79
C PRO A 451 -26.63 16.18 -4.57
N SER A 452 -26.46 16.77 -3.39
CA SER A 452 -27.01 18.08 -3.02
C SER A 452 -25.96 19.19 -3.18
N LEU A 453 -26.37 20.46 -3.05
CA LEU A 453 -25.44 21.58 -3.00
C LEU A 453 -24.42 21.45 -1.85
N ASN A 454 -24.81 20.83 -0.72
CA ASN A 454 -23.89 20.54 0.37
C ASN A 454 -22.83 19.51 -0.03
N ALA A 455 -23.17 18.57 -0.91
CA ALA A 455 -22.24 17.58 -1.42
C ALA A 455 -21.14 18.23 -2.29
N LEU A 456 -21.44 19.31 -3.03
CA LEU A 456 -20.44 20.10 -3.73
C LEU A 456 -19.46 20.78 -2.76
N ASN A 457 -19.97 21.39 -1.68
CA ASN A 457 -19.12 21.98 -0.66
C ASN A 457 -18.23 20.94 0.02
N SER A 458 -18.78 19.76 0.32
CA SER A 458 -18.02 18.63 0.86
C SER A 458 -16.90 18.22 -0.09
N LEU A 459 -17.20 18.03 -1.38
CA LEU A 459 -16.20 17.67 -2.39
C LEU A 459 -15.07 18.70 -2.49
N ILE A 460 -15.38 20.00 -2.50
CA ILE A 460 -14.34 21.04 -2.62
C ILE A 460 -13.44 21.05 -1.36
N ASN A 461 -14.01 20.86 -0.16
CA ASN A 461 -13.23 20.72 1.07
C ASN A 461 -12.40 19.42 1.08
N TYR A 462 -12.97 18.33 0.59
CA TYR A 462 -12.30 17.06 0.42
C TYR A 462 -11.08 17.19 -0.51
N LEU A 463 -11.20 17.87 -1.65
CA LEU A 463 -10.07 18.13 -2.57
C LEU A 463 -8.98 19.01 -1.95
N ALA A 464 -9.34 19.81 -0.95
CA ALA A 464 -8.40 20.61 -0.16
C ALA A 464 -7.80 19.84 1.04
N GLY A 465 -8.10 18.55 1.21
CA GLY A 465 -7.64 17.76 2.36
C GLY A 465 -8.19 18.29 3.70
N TRP A 466 -9.36 18.92 3.69
CA TRP A 466 -9.93 19.64 4.85
C TRP A 466 -8.96 20.67 5.46
N ASN A 467 -8.09 21.23 4.63
CA ASN A 467 -7.12 22.26 5.00
C ASN A 467 -7.56 23.62 4.43
N THR A 468 -7.91 24.54 5.33
CA THR A 468 -8.39 25.89 4.96
C THR A 468 -7.39 26.68 4.12
N LEU A 469 -6.09 26.53 4.37
CA LEU A 469 -5.05 27.20 3.57
C LEU A 469 -5.04 26.63 2.15
N PHE A 470 -5.09 25.30 2.00
CA PHE A 470 -5.14 24.67 0.69
C PHE A 470 -6.40 25.12 -0.07
N PHE A 471 -7.55 25.06 0.59
CA PHE A 471 -8.83 25.51 0.03
C PHE A 471 -8.72 26.94 -0.52
N PHE A 472 -8.23 27.87 0.30
CA PHE A 472 -8.05 29.27 -0.10
C PHE A 472 -7.12 29.40 -1.31
N LEU A 473 -5.96 28.73 -1.28
CA LEU A 473 -4.97 28.79 -2.37
C LEU A 473 -5.53 28.22 -3.68
N MET A 474 -6.25 27.10 -3.62
CA MET A 474 -6.86 26.47 -4.79
C MET A 474 -7.87 27.41 -5.47
N ILE A 475 -8.80 27.99 -4.69
CA ILE A 475 -9.81 28.91 -5.22
C ILE A 475 -9.16 30.20 -5.75
N LEU A 476 -8.21 30.77 -5.00
CA LEU A 476 -7.46 31.95 -5.44
C LEU A 476 -6.71 31.69 -6.75
N GLY A 477 -6.09 30.52 -6.91
CA GLY A 477 -5.34 30.16 -8.11
C GLY A 477 -6.23 30.05 -9.35
N ALA A 478 -7.43 29.47 -9.19
CA ALA A 478 -8.43 29.43 -10.25
C ALA A 478 -8.89 30.84 -10.65
N ILE A 479 -9.19 31.70 -9.67
CA ILE A 479 -9.58 33.10 -9.89
C ILE A 479 -8.46 33.87 -10.60
N LEU A 480 -7.22 33.76 -10.14
CA LEU A 480 -6.06 34.44 -10.74
C LEU A 480 -5.83 34.00 -12.20
N THR A 481 -6.09 32.74 -12.51
CA THR A 481 -6.01 32.21 -13.88
C THR A 481 -7.08 32.83 -14.77
N ILE A 482 -8.32 32.93 -14.28
CA ILE A 482 -9.42 33.60 -14.98
C ILE A 482 -9.09 35.09 -15.19
N ILE A 483 -8.58 35.78 -14.17
CA ILE A 483 -8.19 37.20 -14.29
C ILE A 483 -7.09 37.38 -15.35
N ARG A 484 -6.08 36.50 -15.38
CA ARG A 484 -5.02 36.53 -16.41
C ARG A 484 -5.59 36.43 -17.81
N LEU A 485 -6.54 35.51 -18.02
CA LEU A 485 -7.25 35.36 -19.29
C LEU A 485 -7.96 36.67 -19.71
N TYR A 486 -8.70 37.31 -18.80
CA TYR A 486 -9.39 38.57 -19.09
C TYR A 486 -8.42 39.74 -19.35
N SER A 487 -7.25 39.74 -18.71
CA SER A 487 -6.28 40.84 -18.79
C SER A 487 -5.52 40.95 -20.13
N LYS A 488 -5.80 40.07 -21.11
CA LYS A 488 -5.14 39.99 -22.43
C LYS A 488 -3.60 39.87 -22.39
N LYS A 489 -3.02 39.47 -21.27
CA LYS A 489 -1.65 38.91 -21.25
C LYS A 489 -1.67 37.60 -22.05
N GLU A 490 -0.54 37.25 -22.67
CA GLU A 490 -0.42 36.08 -23.57
C GLU A 490 -1.25 34.89 -23.09
N PHE A 491 -2.21 34.48 -23.92
CA PHE A 491 -3.10 33.37 -23.61
C PHE A 491 -2.31 32.06 -23.69
N ILE A 492 -2.18 31.36 -22.57
CA ILE A 492 -1.52 30.05 -22.49
C ILE A 492 -2.61 29.00 -22.30
N PRO A 493 -3.01 28.25 -23.36
CA PRO A 493 -4.11 27.30 -23.27
C PRO A 493 -3.93 26.25 -22.17
N SER A 494 -2.68 25.88 -21.90
CA SER A 494 -2.30 24.93 -20.85
C SER A 494 -2.56 25.42 -19.42
N GLU A 495 -2.75 26.73 -19.20
CA GLU A 495 -3.17 27.25 -17.90
C GLU A 495 -4.68 27.05 -17.67
N ILE A 496 -5.49 26.94 -18.73
CA ILE A 496 -6.97 26.86 -18.64
C ILE A 496 -7.47 25.43 -18.74
N ALA A 497 -6.77 24.57 -19.48
CA ALA A 497 -7.17 23.17 -19.64
C ALA A 497 -7.44 22.44 -18.30
N PRO A 498 -6.61 22.60 -17.24
CA PRO A 498 -6.92 21.99 -15.94
C PRO A 498 -8.20 22.54 -15.30
N LEU A 499 -8.57 23.80 -15.55
CA LEU A 499 -9.81 24.40 -15.03
C LEU A 499 -11.03 23.81 -15.73
N VAL A 500 -10.94 23.62 -17.05
CA VAL A 500 -12.00 22.99 -17.84
C VAL A 500 -12.17 21.52 -17.43
N SER A 501 -11.08 20.76 -17.28
CA SER A 501 -11.15 19.38 -16.78
C SER A 501 -11.71 19.28 -15.36
N TRP A 502 -11.30 20.19 -14.47
CA TRP A 502 -11.83 20.24 -13.11
C TRP A 502 -13.33 20.55 -13.09
N GLY A 503 -13.73 21.62 -13.76
CA GLY A 503 -15.13 22.06 -13.82
C GLY A 503 -16.03 21.07 -14.54
N PHE A 504 -15.60 20.52 -15.68
CA PHE A 504 -16.36 19.55 -16.46
C PHE A 504 -16.60 18.25 -15.69
N THR A 505 -15.56 17.71 -15.03
CA THR A 505 -15.71 16.46 -14.25
C THR A 505 -16.73 16.64 -13.14
N ILE A 506 -16.66 17.74 -12.38
CA ILE A 506 -17.62 18.02 -11.30
C ILE A 506 -19.02 18.26 -11.87
N ALA A 507 -19.15 19.16 -12.86
CA ALA A 507 -20.43 19.56 -13.41
C ALA A 507 -21.15 18.39 -14.08
N PHE A 508 -20.45 17.57 -14.86
CA PHE A 508 -21.05 16.43 -15.55
C PHE A 508 -21.65 15.43 -14.55
N ILE A 509 -20.88 15.05 -13.52
CA ILE A 509 -21.28 14.03 -12.55
C ILE A 509 -22.39 14.56 -11.64
N TYR A 510 -22.30 15.84 -11.23
CA TYR A 510 -23.36 16.50 -10.48
C TYR A 510 -24.66 16.56 -11.29
N LEU A 511 -24.63 17.11 -12.51
CA LEU A 511 -25.82 17.26 -13.34
C LEU A 511 -26.44 15.91 -13.70
N TYR A 512 -25.60 14.91 -14.02
CA TYR A 512 -26.06 13.55 -14.29
C TYR A 512 -26.74 12.94 -13.06
N GLY A 513 -26.07 12.97 -11.90
CA GLY A 513 -26.61 12.41 -10.66
C GLY A 513 -27.81 13.15 -10.10
N THR A 514 -27.95 14.46 -10.32
CA THR A 514 -29.10 15.23 -9.80
C THR A 514 -30.30 15.22 -10.74
N PHE A 515 -30.09 15.29 -12.05
CA PHE A 515 -31.17 15.57 -13.02
C PHE A 515 -31.43 14.46 -14.04
N ILE A 516 -30.44 13.62 -14.35
CA ILE A 516 -30.59 12.60 -15.40
C ILE A 516 -30.92 11.24 -14.78
N ASN A 517 -30.19 10.85 -13.74
CA ASN A 517 -30.32 9.53 -13.12
C ASN A 517 -30.11 9.57 -11.60
N PRO A 518 -31.10 10.07 -10.84
CA PRO A 518 -30.99 10.25 -9.38
C PRO A 518 -30.86 8.95 -8.57
N GLU A 519 -31.32 7.83 -9.12
CA GLU A 519 -31.32 6.52 -8.45
C GLU A 519 -29.97 5.79 -8.61
N ALA A 520 -29.18 6.16 -9.61
CA ALA A 520 -27.88 5.57 -9.87
C ALA A 520 -26.83 6.65 -10.10
N THR A 521 -26.62 7.44 -9.04
CA THR A 521 -25.61 8.49 -9.09
C THR A 521 -24.22 7.87 -9.09
N MET A 522 -23.24 8.62 -9.59
CA MET A 522 -21.82 8.25 -9.49
C MET A 522 -21.11 9.05 -8.40
N TRP A 523 -21.84 9.81 -7.56
CA TRP A 523 -21.27 10.85 -6.71
C TRP A 523 -20.59 10.27 -5.46
N MET A 524 -19.29 10.06 -5.55
CA MET A 524 -18.44 9.64 -4.44
C MET A 524 -17.14 10.44 -4.46
N GLU A 525 -16.82 11.11 -3.36
CA GLU A 525 -15.66 12.03 -3.28
C GLU A 525 -14.35 11.36 -3.70
N ARG A 526 -14.13 10.10 -3.30
CA ARG A 526 -12.95 9.32 -3.66
C ARG A 526 -12.72 9.14 -5.15
N TYR A 527 -13.79 9.07 -5.95
CA TYR A 527 -13.66 8.88 -7.39
C TYR A 527 -13.09 10.13 -8.11
N PHE A 528 -13.15 11.30 -7.47
CA PHE A 528 -12.57 12.54 -7.97
C PHE A 528 -11.04 12.63 -7.80
N VAL A 529 -10.35 11.54 -7.45
CA VAL A 529 -8.90 11.56 -7.19
C VAL A 529 -8.07 12.14 -8.36
N GLY A 530 -8.51 11.95 -9.61
CA GLY A 530 -7.83 12.48 -10.80
C GLY A 530 -7.76 14.00 -10.85
N ILE A 531 -8.75 14.72 -10.30
CA ILE A 531 -8.78 16.19 -10.32
C ILE A 531 -7.94 16.83 -9.19
N PHE A 532 -7.35 16.05 -8.26
CA PHE A 532 -6.31 16.58 -7.36
C PHE A 532 -5.13 17.19 -8.13
N ALA A 533 -4.87 16.70 -9.35
CA ALA A 533 -3.84 17.26 -10.22
C ALA A 533 -4.14 18.73 -10.59
N CYS A 534 -5.41 19.05 -10.84
CA CYS A 534 -5.84 20.41 -11.13
C CYS A 534 -5.80 21.29 -9.88
N THR A 535 -6.32 20.81 -8.76
CA THR A 535 -6.43 21.60 -7.53
C THR A 535 -5.07 21.93 -6.93
N THR A 536 -4.14 20.96 -6.93
CA THR A 536 -2.76 21.15 -6.46
C THR A 536 -1.99 22.13 -7.35
N LEU A 537 -2.20 22.07 -8.68
CA LEU A 537 -1.61 23.02 -9.62
C LEU A 537 -2.05 24.45 -9.32
N TYR A 538 -3.36 24.69 -9.13
CA TYR A 538 -3.86 26.04 -8.83
C TYR A 538 -3.45 26.54 -7.45
N ALA A 539 -3.45 25.66 -6.44
CA ALA A 539 -2.97 26.02 -5.11
C ALA A 539 -1.48 26.45 -5.16
N ALA A 540 -0.65 25.73 -5.91
CA ALA A 540 0.77 26.06 -6.08
C ALA A 540 0.98 27.38 -6.84
N PHE A 541 0.16 27.63 -7.87
CA PHE A 541 0.17 28.88 -8.61
C PHE A 541 -0.15 30.08 -7.70
N ALA A 542 -1.25 30.00 -6.94
CA ALA A 542 -1.62 31.05 -6.00
C ALA A 542 -0.54 31.28 -4.93
N ALA A 543 0.02 30.21 -4.38
CA ALA A 543 1.09 30.30 -3.39
C ALA A 543 2.33 31.00 -3.97
N ASP A 544 2.69 30.72 -5.22
CA ASP A 544 3.79 31.41 -5.91
C ASP A 544 3.51 32.90 -6.11
N GLU A 545 2.30 33.28 -6.52
CA GLU A 545 1.90 34.68 -6.69
C GLU A 545 1.91 35.44 -5.36
N LEU A 546 1.41 34.84 -4.27
CA LEU A 546 1.48 35.43 -2.93
C LEU A 546 2.93 35.62 -2.47
N CYS A 547 3.82 34.68 -2.80
CA CYS A 547 5.24 34.82 -2.50
C CYS A 547 5.89 36.02 -3.20
N LYS A 548 5.32 36.53 -4.31
CA LYS A 548 5.85 37.73 -5.02
C LYS A 548 5.50 39.04 -4.30
N VAL A 549 4.53 39.02 -3.38
CA VAL A 549 4.15 40.18 -2.55
C VAL A 549 5.26 40.52 -1.54
N PHE A 550 5.99 39.51 -1.05
CA PHE A 550 7.09 39.69 -0.12
C PHE A 550 8.37 40.18 -0.83
N LYS A 551 8.98 41.23 -0.30
CA LYS A 551 10.20 41.83 -0.89
C LYS A 551 11.50 41.10 -0.53
N LYS A 552 11.55 40.39 0.61
CA LYS A 552 12.75 39.71 1.13
C LYS A 552 12.69 38.22 0.84
N LYS A 553 13.72 37.67 0.18
CA LYS A 553 13.80 36.24 -0.18
C LYS A 553 13.91 35.34 1.04
N GLU A 554 14.58 35.82 2.08
CA GLU A 554 14.79 35.12 3.34
C GLU A 554 13.46 34.93 4.07
N LEU A 555 12.59 35.94 4.03
CA LEU A 555 11.26 35.86 4.63
C LEU A 555 10.37 34.86 3.88
N ILE A 556 10.41 34.88 2.54
CA ILE A 556 9.68 33.89 1.72
C ILE A 556 10.14 32.48 2.08
N LEU A 557 11.45 32.26 2.13
CA LEU A 557 12.01 30.96 2.47
C LEU A 557 11.59 30.52 3.87
N ALA A 558 11.67 31.41 4.87
CA ALA A 558 11.25 31.11 6.23
C ALA A 558 9.77 30.72 6.31
N VAL A 559 8.89 31.48 5.65
CA VAL A 559 7.45 31.16 5.59
C VAL A 559 7.21 29.81 4.91
N CYS A 560 7.84 29.57 3.75
CA CYS A 560 7.68 28.30 3.04
C CYS A 560 8.18 27.10 3.86
N VAL A 561 9.33 27.23 4.54
CA VAL A 561 9.89 26.16 5.39
C VAL A 561 8.97 25.90 6.57
N THR A 562 8.53 26.94 7.29
CA THR A 562 7.61 26.80 8.42
C THR A 562 6.29 26.14 8.01
N LEU A 563 5.68 26.59 6.91
CA LEU A 563 4.45 25.97 6.40
C LEU A 563 4.65 24.52 5.99
N SER A 564 5.79 24.20 5.35
CA SER A 564 6.13 22.83 4.96
C SER A 564 6.31 21.93 6.18
N CYS A 565 7.00 22.39 7.22
CA CYS A 565 7.17 21.66 8.46
C CYS A 565 5.84 21.45 9.20
N THR A 566 5.04 22.51 9.36
CA THR A 566 3.74 22.42 10.05
C THR A 566 2.77 21.50 9.31
N ASN A 567 2.66 21.62 7.99
CA ASN A 567 1.80 20.74 7.18
C ASN A 567 2.36 19.31 7.15
N GLY A 568 3.67 19.12 7.11
CA GLY A 568 4.30 17.80 7.16
C GLY A 568 4.06 17.09 8.49
N VAL A 569 4.17 17.80 9.63
CA VAL A 569 3.83 17.24 10.95
C VAL A 569 2.35 16.90 11.03
N ARG A 570 1.46 17.81 10.60
CA ARG A 570 0.01 17.54 10.56
C ARG A 570 -0.31 16.33 9.68
N MET A 571 0.30 16.23 8.50
CA MET A 571 0.15 15.09 7.60
C MET A 571 0.58 13.79 8.29
N ALA A 572 1.75 13.75 8.91
CA ALA A 572 2.23 12.56 9.62
C ALA A 572 1.29 12.20 10.79
N GLN A 573 0.80 13.18 11.54
CA GLN A 573 -0.19 12.96 12.61
C GLN A 573 -1.49 12.38 12.06
N THR A 574 -2.02 12.93 10.98
CA THR A 574 -3.26 12.42 10.35
C THR A 574 -3.08 11.02 9.78
N LEU A 575 -1.97 10.72 9.11
CA LEU A 575 -1.69 9.35 8.62
C LEU A 575 -1.41 8.37 9.77
N SER A 576 -0.93 8.86 10.92
CA SER A 576 -0.85 8.10 12.17
C SER A 576 -2.20 7.95 12.89
N GLN A 577 -3.30 8.48 12.32
CA GLN A 577 -4.70 8.24 12.73
C GLN A 577 -5.43 7.32 11.72
N GLN A 578 -6.46 6.61 12.18
CA GLN A 578 -7.16 5.59 11.37
C GLN A 578 -7.66 6.24 10.09
N SER A 579 -7.45 5.59 8.95
CA SER A 579 -7.92 6.11 7.67
C SER A 579 -9.46 6.20 7.65
N PRO A 580 -10.04 7.07 6.79
CA PRO A 580 -11.50 7.20 6.68
C PRO A 580 -12.22 5.89 6.31
N THR A 581 -11.51 4.92 5.74
CA THR A 581 -12.01 3.60 5.33
C THR A 581 -11.59 2.48 6.28
N GLY A 582 -10.71 2.73 7.25
CA GLY A 582 -10.18 1.72 8.17
C GLY A 582 -11.16 1.21 9.23
N TYR A 583 -12.47 1.50 9.11
CA TYR A 583 -13.50 1.11 10.08
C TYR A 583 -13.97 -0.34 9.96
N GLN A 584 -13.45 -1.11 8.99
CA GLN A 584 -13.83 -2.50 8.78
C GLN A 584 -12.73 -3.44 9.28
N HIS A 585 -13.13 -4.50 10.00
CA HIS A 585 -12.23 -5.28 10.84
C HIS A 585 -11.88 -6.66 10.26
N PHE A 586 -11.60 -6.77 8.96
CA PHE A 586 -11.30 -8.05 8.29
C PHE A 586 -10.07 -8.75 8.87
N ARG A 587 -9.01 -8.00 9.18
CA ARG A 587 -7.79 -8.54 9.81
C ARG A 587 -8.05 -9.00 11.23
N GLU A 588 -8.65 -8.13 12.05
CA GLU A 588 -8.88 -8.39 13.46
C GLU A 588 -9.86 -9.56 13.65
N ALA A 589 -10.90 -9.66 12.81
CA ALA A 589 -11.82 -10.79 12.77
C ALA A 589 -11.11 -12.11 12.39
N ALA A 590 -10.26 -12.08 11.36
CA ALA A 590 -9.47 -13.25 10.99
C ALA A 590 -8.54 -13.68 12.13
N ASP A 591 -7.79 -12.75 12.73
CA ASP A 591 -6.89 -13.06 13.84
C ASP A 591 -7.65 -13.61 15.07
N TRP A 592 -8.86 -13.11 15.33
CA TRP A 592 -9.73 -13.65 16.37
C TRP A 592 -10.19 -15.09 16.05
N LEU A 593 -10.60 -15.40 14.82
CA LEU A 593 -10.99 -16.76 14.44
C LEU A 593 -9.86 -17.77 14.68
N TYR A 594 -8.62 -17.41 14.30
CA TYR A 594 -7.44 -18.26 14.57
C TYR A 594 -6.99 -18.27 16.04
N SER A 595 -7.52 -17.38 16.88
CA SER A 595 -7.35 -17.48 18.34
C SER A 595 -8.27 -18.55 18.96
N GLN A 596 -9.34 -18.96 18.28
CA GLN A 596 -10.27 -20.02 18.71
C GLN A 596 -9.70 -21.42 18.40
N VAL A 597 -8.43 -21.64 18.72
CA VAL A 597 -7.66 -22.85 18.35
C VAL A 597 -8.27 -24.16 18.82
N ASN A 598 -9.16 -24.13 19.81
CA ASN A 598 -9.77 -25.33 20.37
C ASN A 598 -11.00 -25.81 19.59
N THR A 599 -11.54 -24.97 18.72
CA THR A 599 -12.80 -25.24 18.02
C THR A 599 -12.66 -25.02 16.51
N ILE A 600 -11.89 -24.03 16.07
CA ILE A 600 -11.88 -23.55 14.67
C ILE A 600 -11.49 -24.61 13.64
N TYR A 601 -10.73 -25.63 14.02
CA TYR A 601 -10.31 -26.74 13.15
C TYR A 601 -11.18 -27.98 13.27
N ASN A 602 -12.16 -28.00 14.17
CA ASN A 602 -13.03 -29.16 14.36
C ASN A 602 -14.00 -29.28 13.18
N GLU A 603 -14.26 -30.50 12.73
CA GLU A 603 -15.26 -30.77 11.68
C GLU A 603 -16.68 -30.32 12.09
N THR A 604 -16.96 -30.16 13.39
CA THR A 604 -18.24 -29.68 13.93
C THR A 604 -18.33 -28.15 13.97
N THR A 605 -17.29 -27.41 13.58
CA THR A 605 -17.28 -25.95 13.53
C THR A 605 -17.39 -25.46 12.09
N LEU A 606 -18.16 -24.39 11.88
CA LEU A 606 -18.30 -23.72 10.59
C LEU A 606 -18.19 -22.20 10.76
N THR A 607 -17.49 -21.54 9.85
CA THR A 607 -17.52 -20.08 9.73
C THR A 607 -18.43 -19.66 8.57
N LEU A 608 -19.36 -18.74 8.81
CA LEU A 608 -20.18 -18.10 7.80
C LEU A 608 -19.67 -16.68 7.56
N TYR A 609 -19.50 -16.36 6.28
CA TYR A 609 -19.04 -15.06 5.82
C TYR A 609 -20.18 -14.35 5.08
N THR A 610 -20.63 -13.20 5.58
CA THR A 610 -21.73 -12.43 4.95
C THR A 610 -21.33 -11.20 4.13
N PRO A 611 -20.12 -10.59 4.23
CA PRO A 611 -19.77 -9.47 3.37
C PRO A 611 -19.87 -9.82 1.88
N ASP A 612 -20.09 -8.79 1.05
CA ASP A 612 -20.24 -8.93 -0.40
C ASP A 612 -18.91 -8.97 -1.17
N ALA A 613 -17.79 -8.66 -0.51
CA ALA A 613 -16.46 -8.97 -1.04
C ALA A 613 -16.25 -10.48 -1.21
N LEU A 614 -15.58 -10.90 -2.28
CA LEU A 614 -15.38 -12.32 -2.58
C LEU A 614 -14.62 -13.03 -1.45
N LEU A 615 -15.13 -14.18 -1.00
CA LEU A 615 -14.58 -14.94 0.12
C LEU A 615 -13.13 -15.35 -0.15
N CYS A 616 -12.82 -15.75 -1.39
CA CYS A 616 -11.46 -16.12 -1.77
C CYS A 616 -10.43 -15.00 -1.51
N GLY A 617 -10.84 -13.74 -1.54
CA GLY A 617 -9.96 -12.61 -1.22
C GLY A 617 -9.62 -12.54 0.26
N TRP A 618 -10.63 -12.68 1.14
CA TRP A 618 -10.43 -12.72 2.58
C TRP A 618 -9.67 -13.97 3.01
N GLU A 619 -10.02 -15.11 2.39
CA GLU A 619 -9.41 -16.41 2.65
C GLU A 619 -7.91 -16.42 2.31
N ASP A 620 -7.54 -15.98 1.12
CA ASP A 620 -6.13 -15.95 0.72
C ASP A 620 -5.35 -14.90 1.51
N PHE A 621 -5.87 -13.68 1.67
CA PHE A 621 -5.07 -12.60 2.25
C PHE A 621 -5.04 -12.62 3.78
N TYR A 622 -6.17 -12.70 4.48
CA TYR A 622 -6.21 -12.58 5.94
C TYR A 622 -6.33 -13.91 6.68
N LEU A 623 -7.17 -14.84 6.20
CA LEU A 623 -7.32 -16.11 6.90
C LEU A 623 -6.07 -16.97 6.74
N THR A 624 -5.69 -17.32 5.52
CA THR A 624 -4.52 -18.18 5.26
C THR A 624 -3.21 -17.40 5.20
N ARG A 625 -3.25 -16.06 5.11
CA ARG A 625 -2.05 -15.21 4.96
C ARG A 625 -1.12 -15.67 3.85
N LYS A 626 -1.70 -15.93 2.67
CA LYS A 626 -1.05 -16.50 1.48
C LYS A 626 -0.40 -17.87 1.75
N GLY A 627 -1.12 -18.72 2.47
CA GLY A 627 -0.69 -20.08 2.81
C GLY A 627 0.35 -20.18 3.95
N LEU A 628 0.35 -19.22 4.86
CA LEU A 628 1.07 -19.28 6.15
C LEU A 628 0.23 -19.94 7.26
N ARG A 629 -1.10 -19.81 7.20
CA ARG A 629 -2.07 -20.45 8.09
C ARG A 629 -2.86 -21.53 7.37
N ASP A 630 -3.28 -22.53 8.12
CA ASP A 630 -4.16 -23.60 7.67
C ASP A 630 -5.56 -23.09 7.36
N LYS A 631 -6.19 -23.66 6.34
CA LYS A 631 -7.58 -23.31 6.00
C LYS A 631 -8.53 -23.74 7.12
N ILE A 632 -9.60 -22.99 7.29
CA ILE A 632 -10.71 -23.26 8.20
C ILE A 632 -11.96 -23.56 7.38
N ASP A 633 -12.94 -24.26 7.95
CA ASP A 633 -14.22 -24.50 7.27
C ASP A 633 -15.03 -23.20 7.21
N ILE A 634 -15.23 -22.70 5.98
CA ILE A 634 -15.86 -21.41 5.74
C ILE A 634 -16.72 -21.40 4.48
N ILE A 635 -17.89 -20.78 4.58
CA ILE A 635 -18.83 -20.63 3.47
C ILE A 635 -19.27 -19.16 3.38
N SER A 636 -19.32 -18.64 2.15
CA SER A 636 -19.92 -17.34 1.86
C SER A 636 -21.43 -17.45 1.73
N ALA A 637 -22.15 -16.78 2.62
CA ALA A 637 -23.60 -16.62 2.56
C ALA A 637 -24.03 -15.60 1.49
N TYR A 638 -23.08 -14.82 0.96
CA TYR A 638 -23.32 -13.88 -0.13
C TYR A 638 -23.19 -14.55 -1.51
N GLU A 639 -22.16 -15.39 -1.70
CA GLU A 639 -21.90 -16.05 -2.98
C GLU A 639 -22.86 -17.21 -3.24
N ARG A 640 -23.40 -17.83 -2.18
CA ARG A 640 -24.43 -18.88 -2.27
C ARG A 640 -25.34 -18.89 -1.06
N GLU A 641 -26.56 -19.39 -1.25
CA GLU A 641 -27.47 -19.64 -0.13
C GLU A 641 -26.93 -20.74 0.79
N VAL A 642 -27.04 -20.52 2.11
CA VAL A 642 -26.68 -21.49 3.13
C VAL A 642 -27.82 -22.50 3.29
N ARG A 643 -27.54 -23.77 3.05
CA ARG A 643 -28.54 -24.84 3.10
C ARG A 643 -28.46 -25.59 4.42
N SER A 644 -29.52 -26.32 4.75
CA SER A 644 -29.56 -27.09 6.01
C SER A 644 -28.50 -28.20 6.03
N GLU A 645 -28.09 -28.73 4.88
CA GLU A 645 -27.02 -29.73 4.78
C GLU A 645 -25.65 -29.14 5.13
N ASP A 646 -25.43 -27.85 4.86
CA ASP A 646 -24.17 -27.17 5.22
C ASP A 646 -24.04 -27.03 6.76
N LEU A 647 -25.17 -27.04 7.47
CA LEU A 647 -25.25 -26.94 8.94
C LEU A 647 -25.37 -28.32 9.63
N ALA A 648 -25.53 -29.40 8.84
CA ALA A 648 -25.68 -30.74 9.37
C ALA A 648 -24.37 -31.22 10.02
N GLY A 649 -24.47 -31.81 11.21
CA GLY A 649 -23.30 -32.25 11.98
C GLY A 649 -22.47 -31.13 12.61
N LYS A 650 -22.83 -29.86 12.41
CA LYS A 650 -22.19 -28.72 13.08
C LYS A 650 -22.78 -28.51 14.47
N GLU A 651 -21.92 -28.15 15.41
CA GLU A 651 -22.25 -27.81 16.81
C GLU A 651 -22.00 -26.33 17.11
N LEU A 652 -21.04 -25.72 16.39
CA LEU A 652 -20.62 -24.34 16.57
C LEU A 652 -20.56 -23.62 15.22
N VAL A 653 -21.15 -22.42 15.16
CA VAL A 653 -21.12 -21.57 13.96
C VAL A 653 -20.65 -20.18 14.34
N TYR A 654 -19.56 -19.72 13.74
CA TYR A 654 -19.14 -18.31 13.78
C TYR A 654 -19.70 -17.59 12.57
N VAL A 655 -20.31 -16.41 12.76
CA VAL A 655 -20.82 -15.61 11.65
C VAL A 655 -20.11 -14.26 11.63
N TYR A 656 -19.27 -14.03 10.63
CA TYR A 656 -18.64 -12.74 10.38
C TYR A 656 -19.56 -11.90 9.49
N TYR A 657 -20.02 -10.76 10.03
CA TYR A 657 -21.13 -9.98 9.46
C TYR A 657 -20.79 -8.54 9.07
N GLU A 658 -19.52 -8.25 8.78
CA GLU A 658 -19.09 -6.92 8.35
C GLU A 658 -19.78 -6.45 7.04
N HIS A 659 -19.87 -5.14 6.84
CA HIS A 659 -20.43 -4.47 5.66
C HIS A 659 -21.94 -4.70 5.41
N MET A 660 -22.36 -5.93 5.13
CA MET A 660 -23.74 -6.28 4.77
C MET A 660 -24.62 -6.60 5.99
N GLY A 661 -24.00 -6.83 7.15
CA GLY A 661 -24.72 -7.26 8.34
C GLY A 661 -25.17 -8.71 8.28
N LEU A 662 -25.98 -9.10 9.27
CA LEU A 662 -26.61 -10.41 9.35
C LEU A 662 -28.03 -10.31 8.81
N SER A 663 -28.34 -11.03 7.73
CA SER A 663 -29.70 -11.05 7.16
C SER A 663 -30.68 -11.83 8.05
N GLU A 664 -31.93 -11.39 8.08
CA GLU A 664 -32.99 -12.08 8.83
C GLU A 664 -33.19 -13.52 8.34
N ALA A 665 -33.12 -13.73 7.02
CA ALA A 665 -33.21 -15.06 6.42
C ALA A 665 -32.10 -16.00 6.91
N LEU A 666 -30.85 -15.53 6.97
CA LEU A 666 -29.75 -16.34 7.48
C LEU A 666 -29.90 -16.64 8.98
N ASN A 667 -30.32 -15.65 9.76
CA ASN A 667 -30.57 -15.85 11.18
C ASN A 667 -31.71 -16.85 11.45
N LEU A 668 -32.81 -16.76 10.70
CA LEU A 668 -33.91 -17.73 10.76
C LEU A 668 -33.42 -19.13 10.40
N LYS A 669 -32.60 -19.26 9.34
CA LYS A 669 -32.03 -20.54 8.92
C LYS A 669 -31.19 -21.20 10.02
N LEU A 670 -30.39 -20.42 10.75
CA LEU A 670 -29.61 -20.92 11.90
C LEU A 670 -30.55 -21.43 13.01
N VAL A 671 -31.56 -20.63 13.38
CA VAL A 671 -32.54 -20.98 14.42
C VAL A 671 -33.35 -22.24 14.05
N GLU A 672 -33.80 -22.35 12.81
CA GLU A 672 -34.52 -23.54 12.30
C GLU A 672 -33.69 -24.83 12.36
N ASN A 673 -32.36 -24.71 12.32
CA ASN A 673 -31.42 -25.85 12.45
C ASN A 673 -30.92 -26.05 13.90
N GLY A 674 -31.58 -25.41 14.88
CA GLY A 674 -31.31 -25.62 16.31
C GLY A 674 -30.18 -24.78 16.89
N PHE A 675 -29.67 -23.79 16.16
CA PHE A 675 -28.61 -22.90 16.64
C PHE A 675 -29.18 -21.71 17.41
N VAL A 676 -28.58 -21.41 18.55
CA VAL A 676 -28.89 -20.24 19.38
C VAL A 676 -27.66 -19.35 19.47
N LYS A 677 -27.86 -18.05 19.27
CA LYS A 677 -26.80 -17.05 19.39
C LYS A 677 -26.36 -16.94 20.86
N THR A 678 -25.12 -17.29 21.15
CA THR A 678 -24.52 -17.26 22.50
C THR A 678 -23.66 -16.04 22.75
N ALA A 679 -23.07 -15.46 21.70
CA ALA A 679 -22.26 -14.24 21.80
C ALA A 679 -22.38 -13.33 20.55
N ASP A 680 -22.09 -12.05 20.74
CA ASP A 680 -21.98 -11.04 19.68
C ASP A 680 -20.87 -10.04 20.03
N ASP A 681 -19.80 -10.06 19.26
CA ASP A 681 -18.76 -9.03 19.33
C ASP A 681 -19.06 -7.94 18.30
N GLY A 682 -19.60 -6.82 18.78
CA GLY A 682 -19.96 -5.68 17.92
C GLY A 682 -18.78 -4.91 17.34
N TYR A 683 -17.56 -5.09 17.90
CA TYR A 683 -16.32 -4.52 17.37
C TYR A 683 -15.78 -5.39 16.24
N LEU A 684 -15.63 -6.70 16.47
CA LEU A 684 -15.13 -7.64 15.47
C LEU A 684 -16.17 -8.01 14.41
N LYS A 685 -17.45 -7.69 14.64
CA LYS A 685 -18.59 -8.12 13.81
C LYS A 685 -18.67 -9.64 13.69
N ILE A 686 -18.51 -10.35 14.81
CA ILE A 686 -18.63 -11.81 14.86
C ILE A 686 -19.73 -12.22 15.84
N CYS A 687 -20.70 -12.99 15.36
CA CYS A 687 -21.65 -13.70 16.20
C CYS A 687 -21.18 -15.14 16.43
N THR A 688 -21.42 -15.67 17.62
CA THR A 688 -21.24 -17.11 17.92
C THR A 688 -22.60 -17.75 18.13
N TYR A 689 -22.81 -18.89 17.48
CA TYR A 689 -24.01 -19.69 17.55
C TYR A 689 -23.65 -21.11 17.98
N GLU A 690 -24.34 -21.62 18.99
CA GLU A 690 -24.18 -23.00 19.47
C GLU A 690 -25.47 -23.77 19.27
N LYS A 691 -25.33 -25.04 18.88
CA LYS A 691 -26.48 -25.92 18.70
C LYS A 691 -27.00 -26.36 20.06
N GLN A 692 -28.28 -26.13 20.32
CA GLN A 692 -28.94 -26.71 21.48
C GLN A 692 -29.24 -28.19 21.20
N GLY A 693 -28.81 -29.06 22.12
CA GLY A 693 -28.97 -30.51 22.03
C GLY A 693 -30.41 -31.00 22.10
#